data_AF-A0A5D0Q6Q9-F1
#
_entry.id   AF-A0A5D0Q6Q9-F1
#
_cell.length_a   1.000
_cell.length_b   1.000
_cell.length_c   1.000
_cell.angle_alpha   90.00
_cell.angle_beta   90.00
_cell.angle_gamma   90.00
#
_symmetry.space_group_name_H-M   'P 1'
#
loop_
_entity.id
_entity.type
_entity.pdbx_description
1 polymer ?
#
loop_
_entity_poly.entity_id
_entity_poly.type
_entity_poly.pdbx_seq_one_letter_code
_entity_poly.pdbx_strand_id
1 'polypeptide(L)'
;MTVEGRTFTPDEGGVVNLNYYDGRFLRADDLNRERDSQRAYVELSNRVTASGTAWGFGVTGLGGGKLHLAAGLARTPRGQILYLPHDVSAEVPDLLGTATTAPAPADPEAAFAECAAETSVTRPAGDTVAGTALYEVCLRPAATLTGTGEVFGRLCDGCGSTTDSPYRADGVTLLLRPLSADVQPWTVAGVTRPATHLRSQVASARFAAERAAAGRVSAPLLGSTLWGAGAAQQAGDDTVAVGVLGWNGTAITLLDRWTACREAVQTPSAGYWAGQLEQRPAAVFLAQVLQFQDQLSAAPAAPGGSVQQLLDRGFVELPAAGYLPVPPAAQDLRDRLAAQFGPGVRLWLCAVRRDQIPHEFERAQHMERISLLRGLRDETAREEVDVLVPDGTVTATEPGLGFAVDFAFGNDTRAALDESEPNPPGTLRGQGVGRAETGRGFEVRGALSSSAPPNIEALARFLRGDVPGLDGLDTFLATIRNAPPAAAPSPAQLRRLVDLAQITEVRARSRRRPALGALAAGNDRVTAVWAHLRVDDDPFRFTSRQDSTGFLLEIDVYRPSTTPVSFNLRISGTLAWDSAAGGESVVSASGYFALSTGGPGGTGTGGTFELRKLRLSRTTQDGVTLTARDESGLVAGLHFRGEPVRAEASIGTSRAVAHTPAAALTALQEPAVAEPGNAYHQSAAAALSLLGGVHTDPEWAPDEYRRLFPAGDRPAATVQATQDWVLFRRRRRESCEGDPVTPIAVDTVTVQVLTMPGSGDAREAARILLTGSPDEWPDGWQASEVVFEGGTTTLLTPGPSWQQRYRSAGGANAIALAGYAAAPGALGPLVGAGRLRALLSALPPGVVPDPALPAVPVIPPSGLRPGPGISGSAFLITYAPTPPPVRALAVKAVFVSEANQDEIDAVRRPDPAVDTGAEAFAALGEGGPDSLRIAGVLAQLDTFRANQASALEAVRVETVIWTHPLLSDGEREEMLDLAGQVQLALAGRDEVRSLTKHDPIQVSYTRAEDDPVAFLFLIVSDAAV
;
A
#
# COMPACT_ATOMS: atom_id res chain seq x y z
N MET A 1 5.79 49.23 0.93
CA MET A 1 7.01 49.00 0.11
C MET A 1 6.58 48.67 -1.31
N THR A 2 7.07 49.40 -2.30
CA THR A 2 6.83 49.13 -3.73
C THR A 2 7.83 48.11 -4.25
N VAL A 3 7.34 46.92 -4.63
CA VAL A 3 8.12 46.00 -5.46
C VAL A 3 8.22 46.62 -6.86
N GLU A 4 9.45 46.82 -7.33
CA GLU A 4 9.74 47.24 -8.70
C GLU A 4 9.48 46.09 -9.68
N GLY A 5 9.02 46.42 -10.88
CA GLY A 5 8.72 45.47 -11.94
C GLY A 5 8.62 46.20 -13.28
N ARG A 6 8.54 45.45 -14.38
CA ARG A 6 8.63 46.01 -15.73
C ARG A 6 7.26 46.48 -16.22
N THR A 7 7.16 47.78 -16.51
CA THR A 7 5.95 48.39 -17.06
C THR A 7 5.93 48.33 -18.59
N PHE A 8 4.79 47.92 -19.13
CA PHE A 8 4.47 47.91 -20.54
C PHE A 8 3.26 48.81 -20.79
N THR A 9 3.45 49.85 -21.59
CA THR A 9 2.37 50.72 -22.06
C THR A 9 2.28 50.66 -23.57
N PRO A 10 1.10 50.34 -24.15
CA PRO A 10 0.93 50.18 -25.59
C PRO A 10 0.93 51.53 -26.33
N ASP A 11 1.80 51.66 -27.33
CA ASP A 11 1.84 52.82 -28.23
C ASP A 11 0.72 52.78 -29.29
N GLU A 12 0.23 51.58 -29.66
CA GLU A 12 -0.86 51.36 -30.60
C GLU A 12 -1.88 50.33 -30.07
N GLY A 13 -3.17 50.56 -30.35
CA GLY A 13 -4.27 49.64 -30.00
C GLY A 13 -4.64 49.60 -28.51
N GLY A 14 -3.97 50.37 -27.65
CA GLY A 14 -4.24 50.44 -26.22
C GLY A 14 -5.34 51.43 -25.79
N VAL A 15 -5.60 51.50 -24.49
CA VAL A 15 -6.49 52.51 -23.90
C VAL A 15 -5.71 53.80 -23.69
N VAL A 16 -5.80 54.71 -24.66
CA VAL A 16 -5.14 56.02 -24.63
C VAL A 16 -6.17 57.11 -24.36
N ASN A 17 -5.97 57.84 -23.27
CA ASN A 17 -6.83 58.94 -22.82
C ASN A 17 -6.17 60.30 -23.09
N LEU A 18 -6.97 61.37 -23.15
CA LEU A 18 -6.43 62.73 -23.13
C LEU A 18 -5.79 63.04 -21.76
N ASN A 19 -4.61 63.65 -21.80
CA ASN A 19 -4.01 64.27 -20.64
C ASN A 19 -4.32 65.78 -20.64
N TYR A 20 -5.03 66.26 -19.61
CA TYR A 20 -5.33 67.67 -19.47
C TYR A 20 -4.21 68.34 -18.66
N TYR A 21 -3.53 69.31 -19.26
CA TYR A 21 -2.53 70.16 -18.63
C TYR A 21 -2.76 71.63 -19.01
N ASP A 22 -2.38 72.54 -18.10
CA ASP A 22 -2.59 73.96 -18.28
C ASP A 22 -1.73 74.51 -19.42
N GLY A 23 -2.34 75.39 -20.22
CA GLY A 23 -1.75 75.95 -21.43
C GLY A 23 -2.08 75.18 -22.72
N ARG A 24 -2.62 73.96 -22.62
CA ARG A 24 -3.43 73.38 -23.71
C ARG A 24 -4.93 73.59 -23.48
N PHE A 25 -5.35 73.60 -22.23
CA PHE A 25 -6.72 73.89 -21.80
C PHE A 25 -6.71 75.03 -20.78
N LEU A 26 -7.79 75.81 -20.71
CA LEU A 26 -7.89 76.99 -19.82
C LEU A 26 -8.17 76.64 -18.34
N ARG A 27 -8.54 75.39 -18.06
CA ARG A 27 -8.74 74.81 -16.72
C ARG A 27 -8.50 73.31 -16.78
N ALA A 28 -7.24 72.88 -16.76
CA ALA A 28 -6.94 71.45 -16.82
C ALA A 28 -7.48 70.69 -15.59
N ASP A 29 -7.46 71.31 -14.42
CA ASP A 29 -7.90 70.72 -13.15
C ASP A 29 -9.38 70.30 -13.14
N ASP A 30 -10.28 71.12 -13.70
CA ASP A 30 -11.72 70.79 -13.79
C ASP A 30 -11.93 69.54 -14.66
N LEU A 31 -11.19 69.43 -15.78
CA LEU A 31 -11.26 68.29 -16.70
C LEU A 31 -10.57 67.03 -16.14
N ASN A 32 -9.47 67.20 -15.40
CA ASN A 32 -8.81 66.11 -14.67
C ASN A 32 -9.75 65.55 -13.59
N ARG A 33 -10.42 66.42 -12.81
CA ARG A 33 -11.40 66.01 -11.79
C ARG A 33 -12.57 65.21 -12.40
N GLU A 34 -13.11 65.66 -13.53
CA GLU A 34 -14.18 64.94 -14.23
C GLU A 34 -13.70 63.57 -14.76
N ARG A 35 -12.52 63.51 -15.37
CA ARG A 35 -11.91 62.25 -15.83
C ARG A 35 -11.67 61.26 -14.69
N ASP A 36 -11.17 61.75 -13.56
CA ASP A 36 -10.87 60.92 -12.41
C ASP A 36 -12.16 60.45 -11.69
N SER A 37 -13.22 61.28 -11.69
CA SER A 37 -14.57 60.90 -11.28
C SER A 37 -15.17 59.79 -12.17
N GLN A 38 -15.04 59.92 -13.50
CA GLN A 38 -15.48 58.89 -14.45
C GLN A 38 -14.72 57.58 -14.27
N ARG A 39 -13.39 57.64 -14.04
CA ARG A 39 -12.58 56.45 -13.72
C ARG A 39 -13.04 55.81 -12.41
N ALA A 40 -13.27 56.59 -11.36
CA ALA A 40 -13.77 56.08 -10.08
C ALA A 40 -15.16 55.41 -10.22
N TYR A 41 -16.04 55.95 -11.07
CA TYR A 41 -17.34 55.33 -11.37
C TYR A 41 -17.18 53.97 -12.07
N VAL A 42 -16.28 53.87 -13.06
CA VAL A 42 -15.96 52.60 -13.74
C VAL A 42 -15.32 51.59 -12.77
N GLU A 43 -14.40 52.02 -11.91
CA GLU A 43 -13.82 51.16 -10.87
C GLU A 43 -14.88 50.62 -9.90
N LEU A 44 -15.78 51.48 -9.40
CA LEU A 44 -16.87 51.07 -8.53
C LEU A 44 -17.84 50.10 -9.22
N SER A 45 -18.17 50.35 -10.49
CA SER A 45 -18.97 49.44 -11.33
C SER A 45 -18.28 48.09 -11.55
N ASN A 46 -16.95 48.07 -11.70
CA ASN A 46 -16.19 46.84 -11.84
C ASN A 46 -16.05 46.06 -10.52
N ARG A 47 -16.05 46.71 -9.35
CA ARG A 47 -15.95 46.04 -8.03
C ARG A 47 -17.13 45.12 -7.70
N VAL A 48 -18.29 45.30 -8.34
CA VAL A 48 -19.42 44.35 -8.19
C VAL A 48 -19.34 43.17 -9.17
N THR A 49 -18.42 43.22 -10.14
CA THR A 49 -18.15 42.16 -11.11
C THR A 49 -16.93 41.32 -10.68
N ALA A 50 -16.76 40.15 -11.31
CA ALA A 50 -15.66 39.24 -10.99
C ALA A 50 -14.26 39.85 -11.27
N SER A 51 -13.36 39.75 -10.31
CA SER A 51 -11.93 40.07 -10.47
C SER A 51 -11.15 38.86 -11.01
N GLY A 52 -9.94 39.10 -11.52
CA GLY A 52 -9.08 38.09 -12.14
C GLY A 52 -8.96 38.26 -13.66
N THR A 53 -8.46 37.23 -14.34
CA THR A 53 -8.27 37.23 -15.80
C THR A 53 -9.60 37.01 -16.51
N ALA A 54 -9.96 37.87 -17.46
CA ALA A 54 -11.14 37.69 -18.31
C ALA A 54 -10.80 36.85 -19.55
N TRP A 55 -9.65 37.11 -20.18
CA TRP A 55 -9.07 36.30 -21.25
C TRP A 55 -7.58 36.65 -21.44
N GLY A 56 -6.85 35.79 -22.16
CA GLY A 56 -5.45 36.06 -22.51
C GLY A 56 -4.48 35.87 -21.34
N PHE A 57 -3.43 36.70 -21.28
CA PHE A 57 -2.36 36.67 -20.26
C PHE A 57 -1.75 35.27 -20.01
N GLY A 58 -1.56 34.51 -21.09
CA GLY A 58 -0.76 33.29 -21.05
C GLY A 58 0.70 33.61 -20.74
N VAL A 59 1.34 32.77 -19.93
CA VAL A 59 2.77 32.87 -19.58
C VAL A 59 3.55 31.73 -20.24
N THR A 60 4.64 32.06 -20.94
CA THR A 60 5.55 31.07 -21.55
C THR A 60 7.02 31.50 -21.36
N GLY A 61 7.98 30.61 -21.63
CA GLY A 61 9.42 30.86 -21.41
C GLY A 61 10.17 29.81 -20.58
N LEU A 62 9.54 28.66 -20.27
CA LEU A 62 10.17 27.54 -19.55
C LEU A 62 11.53 27.15 -20.16
N GLY A 63 12.54 26.99 -19.32
CA GLY A 63 13.92 26.68 -19.73
C GLY A 63 14.79 27.88 -20.13
N GLY A 64 14.21 29.08 -20.30
CA GLY A 64 14.93 30.31 -20.63
C GLY A 64 15.04 31.31 -19.48
N GLY A 65 15.78 32.40 -19.69
CA GLY A 65 15.86 33.55 -18.77
C GLY A 65 14.71 34.56 -18.91
N LYS A 66 13.86 34.38 -19.92
CA LYS A 66 12.89 35.36 -20.40
C LYS A 66 11.46 34.87 -20.20
N LEU A 67 10.65 35.68 -19.54
CA LEU A 67 9.22 35.45 -19.39
C LEU A 67 8.46 36.18 -20.51
N HIS A 68 7.67 35.43 -21.27
CA HIS A 68 6.75 35.95 -22.28
C HIS A 68 5.34 36.03 -21.68
N LEU A 69 4.66 37.15 -21.90
CA LEU A 69 3.29 37.40 -21.46
C LEU A 69 2.44 37.73 -22.68
N ALA A 70 1.43 36.91 -22.96
CA ALA A 70 0.52 37.13 -24.07
C ALA A 70 -0.44 38.30 -23.82
N ALA A 71 -0.96 38.89 -24.89
CA ALA A 71 -2.05 39.86 -24.87
C ALA A 71 -3.23 39.38 -23.99
N GLY A 72 -3.97 40.29 -23.36
CA GLY A 72 -4.98 39.92 -22.38
C GLY A 72 -5.79 41.06 -21.78
N LEU A 73 -6.85 40.66 -21.07
CA LEU A 73 -7.73 41.52 -20.30
C LEU A 73 -7.97 40.92 -18.90
N ALA A 74 -7.85 41.73 -17.86
CA ALA A 74 -8.10 41.33 -16.48
C ALA A 74 -8.65 42.51 -15.65
N ARG A 75 -9.19 42.21 -14.46
CA ARG A 75 -9.67 43.21 -13.49
C ARG A 75 -9.06 42.98 -12.12
N THR A 76 -8.52 44.02 -11.50
CA THR A 76 -8.02 43.95 -10.12
C THR A 76 -9.19 43.88 -9.12
N PRO A 77 -8.96 43.48 -7.85
CA PRO A 77 -9.98 43.57 -6.80
C PRO A 77 -10.49 45.00 -6.55
N ARG A 78 -9.74 46.04 -6.93
CA ARG A 78 -10.18 47.45 -6.89
C ARG A 78 -11.06 47.86 -8.08
N GLY A 79 -11.29 46.96 -9.04
CA GLY A 79 -12.06 47.24 -10.25
C GLY A 79 -11.27 47.94 -11.36
N GLN A 80 -9.95 48.05 -11.23
CA GLN A 80 -9.10 48.62 -12.27
C GLN A 80 -8.89 47.62 -13.41
N ILE A 81 -8.90 48.12 -14.64
CA ILE A 81 -8.76 47.31 -15.85
C ILE A 81 -7.28 47.16 -16.19
N LEU A 82 -6.86 45.92 -16.44
CA LEU A 82 -5.57 45.56 -16.98
C LEU A 82 -5.79 45.14 -18.43
N TYR A 83 -5.27 45.90 -19.38
CA TYR A 83 -5.37 45.58 -20.80
C TYR A 83 -4.00 45.65 -21.47
N LEU A 84 -3.70 44.62 -22.25
CA LEU A 84 -2.49 44.53 -23.05
C LEU A 84 -2.87 44.04 -24.46
N PRO A 85 -2.74 44.87 -25.51
CA PRO A 85 -3.20 44.52 -26.86
C PRO A 85 -2.26 43.57 -27.61
N HIS A 86 -0.97 43.52 -27.26
CA HIS A 86 0.07 42.75 -27.96
C HIS A 86 0.92 41.96 -26.97
N ASP A 87 1.51 40.84 -27.40
CA ASP A 87 2.41 40.04 -26.58
C ASP A 87 3.66 40.83 -26.18
N VAL A 88 4.09 40.70 -24.93
CA VAL A 88 5.29 41.34 -24.39
C VAL A 88 6.24 40.32 -23.75
N SER A 89 7.45 40.76 -23.42
CA SER A 89 8.44 39.88 -22.78
C SER A 89 9.40 40.67 -21.89
N ALA A 90 9.83 40.05 -20.80
CA ALA A 90 10.78 40.60 -19.83
C ALA A 90 11.84 39.55 -19.47
N GLU A 91 13.06 39.98 -19.19
CA GLU A 91 14.04 39.10 -18.54
C GLU A 91 13.64 38.94 -17.07
N VAL A 92 13.73 37.72 -16.51
CA VAL A 92 13.34 37.46 -15.12
C VAL A 92 14.04 38.37 -14.10
N PRO A 93 15.35 38.70 -14.24
CA PRO A 93 16.01 39.68 -13.38
C PRO A 93 15.33 41.06 -13.32
N ASP A 94 14.76 41.56 -14.43
CA ASP A 94 14.05 42.86 -14.47
C ASP A 94 12.79 42.87 -13.60
N LEU A 95 12.24 41.67 -13.29
CA LEU A 95 10.97 41.49 -12.59
C LEU A 95 11.12 41.25 -11.09
N LEU A 96 12.34 41.01 -10.61
CA LEU A 96 12.65 40.72 -9.21
C LEU A 96 12.82 42.00 -8.36
N GLY A 97 13.03 43.15 -9.02
CA GLY A 97 13.16 44.47 -8.42
C GLY A 97 14.54 44.73 -7.79
N THR A 98 15.10 45.90 -8.06
CA THR A 98 16.34 46.37 -7.43
C THR A 98 16.04 47.06 -6.11
N ALA A 99 16.74 46.68 -5.04
CA ALA A 99 16.65 47.37 -3.75
C ALA A 99 17.47 48.68 -3.77
N THR A 100 17.01 49.67 -4.55
CA THR A 100 17.73 50.93 -4.75
C THR A 100 17.53 51.87 -3.55
N THR A 101 18.46 51.85 -2.60
CA THR A 101 18.51 52.83 -1.50
C THR A 101 18.87 54.22 -2.01
N ALA A 102 17.88 55.11 -2.10
CA ALA A 102 18.09 56.55 -2.22
C ALA A 102 16.98 57.29 -1.43
N PRO A 103 17.30 57.95 -0.30
CA PRO A 103 16.34 58.81 0.37
C PRO A 103 16.21 60.15 -0.37
N ALA A 104 15.00 60.52 -0.76
CA ALA A 104 14.69 61.92 -1.05
C ALA A 104 14.57 62.68 0.28
N PRO A 105 15.10 63.91 0.40
CA PRO A 105 14.98 64.70 1.62
C PRO A 105 13.53 65.21 1.75
N ALA A 106 12.94 64.97 2.92
CA ALA A 106 11.69 65.63 3.34
C ALA A 106 12.01 66.52 4.55
N ASP A 107 11.78 67.83 4.41
CA ASP A 107 11.78 68.74 5.55
C ASP A 107 10.55 68.47 6.45
N PRO A 108 10.64 68.73 7.76
CA PRO A 108 9.64 68.28 8.73
C PRO A 108 8.61 69.36 9.08
N GLU A 109 7.32 69.00 9.15
CA GLU A 109 6.41 69.57 10.16
C GLU A 109 5.12 68.72 10.33
N ALA A 110 4.43 68.92 11.47
CA ALA A 110 3.11 68.36 11.83
C ALA A 110 2.99 66.85 12.18
N ALA A 111 3.69 66.45 13.24
CA ALA A 111 3.18 65.67 14.37
C ALA A 111 2.03 64.64 14.16
N PHE A 112 2.40 63.35 14.06
CA PHE A 112 1.67 62.24 14.69
C PHE A 112 2.68 61.33 15.41
N ALA A 113 2.28 60.73 16.53
CA ALA A 113 3.18 59.98 17.41
C ALA A 113 3.76 58.73 16.74
N GLU A 114 4.98 58.34 17.14
CA GLU A 114 5.62 57.10 16.71
C GLU A 114 4.72 55.90 17.04
N CYS A 115 4.20 55.23 16.01
CA CYS A 115 3.86 53.82 16.16
C CYS A 115 5.18 53.10 16.45
N ALA A 116 5.28 52.47 17.62
CA ALA A 116 6.45 51.71 18.02
C ALA A 116 6.82 50.75 16.88
N ALA A 117 8.03 50.90 16.34
CA ALA A 117 8.49 50.07 15.25
C ALA A 117 8.52 48.62 15.71
N GLU A 118 7.54 47.83 15.26
CA GLU A 118 7.60 46.38 15.40
C GLU A 118 8.93 45.91 14.81
N THR A 119 9.66 45.15 15.62
CA THR A 119 10.99 44.61 15.32
C THR A 119 11.12 44.23 13.86
N SER A 120 12.17 44.75 13.22
CA SER A 120 12.50 44.48 11.81
C SER A 120 12.55 42.98 11.54
N VAL A 121 11.42 42.43 11.08
CA VAL A 121 11.29 41.03 10.69
C VAL A 121 12.27 40.79 9.55
N THR A 122 13.34 40.07 9.85
CA THR A 122 14.27 39.57 8.85
C THR A 122 13.45 38.80 7.83
N ARG A 123 13.34 39.32 6.61
CA ARG A 123 12.56 38.72 5.52
C ARG A 123 12.93 37.24 5.43
N PRO A 124 12.01 36.28 5.71
CA PRO A 124 12.34 34.88 5.49
C PRO A 124 12.67 34.71 4.01
N ALA A 125 13.82 34.12 3.72
CA ALA A 125 14.03 33.53 2.40
C ALA A 125 12.89 32.53 2.22
N GLY A 126 12.11 32.66 1.14
CA GLY A 126 11.03 31.72 0.88
C GLY A 126 11.59 30.30 0.83
N ASP A 127 10.93 29.37 1.52
CA ASP A 127 11.44 28.01 1.71
C ASP A 127 11.85 27.41 0.36
N THR A 128 13.14 27.12 0.23
CA THR A 128 13.71 26.68 -1.03
C THR A 128 13.38 25.22 -1.24
N VAL A 129 12.53 24.94 -2.23
CA VAL A 129 12.57 23.62 -2.86
C VAL A 129 13.95 23.50 -3.50
N ALA A 130 14.71 22.47 -3.12
CA ALA A 130 16.16 22.41 -3.33
C ALA A 130 16.58 22.80 -4.76
N GLY A 131 17.24 23.96 -4.90
CA GLY A 131 17.72 24.48 -6.19
C GLY A 131 16.74 25.34 -6.99
N THR A 132 15.59 25.76 -6.46
CA THR A 132 14.65 26.68 -7.14
C THR A 132 13.88 27.56 -6.14
N ALA A 133 13.89 28.88 -6.39
CA ALA A 133 13.04 29.84 -5.69
C ALA A 133 11.70 30.00 -6.43
N LEU A 134 10.60 30.07 -5.69
CA LEU A 134 9.24 30.16 -6.24
C LEU A 134 8.69 31.59 -6.18
N TYR A 135 7.99 31.99 -7.23
CA TYR A 135 7.39 33.31 -7.39
C TYR A 135 5.98 33.22 -7.97
N GLU A 136 5.06 34.04 -7.48
CA GLU A 136 3.79 34.35 -8.12
C GLU A 136 4.03 35.46 -9.17
N VAL A 137 3.55 35.22 -10.39
CA VAL A 137 3.62 36.16 -11.52
C VAL A 137 2.40 37.08 -11.45
N CYS A 138 2.63 38.37 -11.24
CA CYS A 138 1.57 39.33 -10.97
C CYS A 138 1.55 40.49 -11.97
N LEU A 139 0.35 40.95 -12.29
CA LEU A 139 0.08 42.16 -13.07
C LEU A 139 -0.54 43.23 -12.17
N ARG A 140 -0.02 44.46 -12.25
CA ARG A 140 -0.56 45.68 -11.59
C ARG A 140 -0.90 46.72 -12.66
N PRO A 141 -1.93 47.57 -12.48
CA PRO A 141 -2.21 48.62 -13.44
C PRO A 141 -1.10 49.66 -13.45
N ALA A 142 -0.83 50.20 -14.63
CA ALA A 142 0.13 51.27 -14.85
C ALA A 142 -0.49 52.33 -15.76
N ALA A 143 0.03 53.55 -15.69
CA ALA A 143 -0.25 54.57 -16.69
C ALA A 143 1.02 55.40 -16.93
N THR A 144 1.30 55.70 -18.20
CA THR A 144 2.38 56.60 -18.61
C THR A 144 1.80 57.78 -19.36
N LEU A 145 2.52 58.90 -19.35
CA LEU A 145 2.21 60.03 -20.21
C LEU A 145 2.99 59.87 -21.52
N THR A 146 2.35 60.10 -22.66
CA THR A 146 2.91 59.82 -23.99
C THR A 146 2.64 60.94 -25.00
N GLY A 147 3.50 61.00 -26.03
CA GLY A 147 3.49 62.01 -27.08
C GLY A 147 4.15 63.34 -26.66
N THR A 148 4.18 64.29 -27.59
CA THR A 148 4.60 65.68 -27.34
C THR A 148 3.55 66.63 -27.92
N GLY A 149 3.18 67.65 -27.16
CA GLY A 149 2.20 68.66 -27.54
C GLY A 149 2.58 70.02 -27.00
N GLU A 150 2.26 71.09 -27.75
CA GLU A 150 2.61 72.45 -27.37
C GLU A 150 1.87 72.93 -26.10
N VAL A 151 2.49 73.86 -25.38
CA VAL A 151 1.94 74.54 -24.20
C VAL A 151 1.83 76.04 -24.51
N PHE A 152 0.61 76.54 -24.71
CA PHE A 152 0.35 77.95 -24.98
C PHE A 152 0.17 78.75 -23.68
N GLY A 153 0.55 80.02 -23.66
CA GLY A 153 0.19 80.94 -22.59
C GLY A 153 1.04 80.90 -21.30
N ARG A 154 2.14 80.13 -21.24
CA ARG A 154 3.17 80.34 -20.20
C ARG A 154 3.89 81.68 -20.44
N LEU A 155 3.66 82.64 -19.55
CA LEU A 155 4.51 83.84 -19.41
C LEU A 155 5.87 83.41 -18.87
N CYS A 156 6.92 83.43 -19.70
CA CYS A 156 8.28 83.06 -19.27
C CYS A 156 9.08 84.28 -18.78
N ASP A 157 9.73 84.11 -17.62
CA ASP A 157 11.12 84.51 -17.44
C ASP A 157 11.95 83.22 -17.37
N GLY A 158 12.66 82.87 -18.45
CA GLY A 158 13.50 81.66 -18.56
C GLY A 158 12.75 80.35 -18.86
N CYS A 159 12.35 80.13 -20.12
CA CYS A 159 11.58 78.94 -20.50
C CYS A 159 12.39 77.62 -20.43
N GLY A 160 12.01 76.70 -19.54
CA GLY A 160 12.33 75.28 -19.62
C GLY A 160 11.18 74.49 -20.26
N SER A 161 11.40 74.03 -21.51
CA SER A 161 10.47 73.30 -22.41
C SER A 161 9.10 73.94 -22.70
N THR A 162 8.77 74.02 -23.99
CA THR A 162 7.50 74.56 -24.55
C THR A 162 6.46 73.47 -24.84
N THR A 163 6.68 72.26 -24.34
CA THR A 163 5.91 71.05 -24.66
C THR A 163 5.63 70.21 -23.43
N ASP A 164 4.47 69.55 -23.40
CA ASP A 164 4.06 68.56 -22.40
C ASP A 164 3.44 67.33 -23.11
N SER A 165 3.15 66.26 -22.37
CA SER A 165 2.61 65.00 -22.90
C SER A 165 1.07 65.08 -23.08
N PRO A 166 0.56 65.03 -24.33
CA PRO A 166 -0.85 65.19 -24.66
C PRO A 166 -1.74 64.00 -24.29
N TYR A 167 -1.15 62.81 -24.09
CA TYR A 167 -1.87 61.57 -23.89
C TYR A 167 -1.44 60.87 -22.61
N ARG A 168 -2.35 60.05 -22.07
CA ARG A 168 -2.12 59.13 -20.97
C ARG A 168 -2.48 57.73 -21.45
N ALA A 169 -1.47 56.88 -21.64
CA ALA A 169 -1.65 55.48 -22.01
C ALA A 169 -1.78 54.62 -20.74
N ASP A 170 -2.89 53.89 -20.63
CA ASP A 170 -3.04 52.85 -19.60
C ASP A 170 -2.33 51.57 -20.06
N GLY A 171 -1.68 50.87 -19.13
CA GLY A 171 -0.94 49.63 -19.39
C GLY A 171 -0.75 48.78 -18.13
N VAL A 172 0.25 47.92 -18.13
CA VAL A 172 0.47 46.90 -17.07
C VAL A 172 1.91 46.88 -16.58
N THR A 173 2.12 46.83 -15.26
CA THR A 173 3.40 46.41 -14.66
C THR A 173 3.36 44.90 -14.42
N LEU A 174 4.28 44.16 -15.05
CA LEU A 174 4.60 42.78 -14.74
C LEU A 174 5.62 42.73 -13.60
N LEU A 175 5.37 41.93 -12.57
CA LEU A 175 6.27 41.79 -11.41
C LEU A 175 6.24 40.37 -10.83
N LEU A 176 7.32 39.98 -10.16
CA LEU A 176 7.41 38.72 -9.43
C LEU A 176 7.27 38.95 -7.92
N ARG A 177 6.44 38.15 -7.27
CA ARG A 177 6.23 38.16 -5.81
C ARG A 177 6.72 36.83 -5.23
N PRO A 178 7.57 36.79 -4.20
CA PRO A 178 8.01 35.52 -3.59
C PRO A 178 6.81 34.68 -3.13
N LEU A 179 6.85 33.38 -3.42
CA LEU A 179 5.81 32.41 -3.03
C LEU A 179 6.41 31.38 -2.07
N SER A 180 5.94 31.36 -0.82
CA SER A 180 6.24 30.27 0.12
C SER A 180 5.25 29.13 -0.10
N ALA A 181 5.75 27.91 -0.29
CA ALA A 181 4.95 26.71 -0.45
C ALA A 181 5.68 25.52 0.20
N ASP A 182 5.15 25.02 1.32
CA ASP A 182 5.59 23.74 1.87
C ASP A 182 5.19 22.61 0.91
N VAL A 183 6.15 21.83 0.44
CA VAL A 183 5.94 20.68 -0.47
C VAL A 183 6.18 19.33 0.23
N GLN A 184 6.56 19.31 1.51
CA GLN A 184 6.90 18.09 2.24
C GLN A 184 5.72 17.10 2.38
N PRO A 185 4.47 17.53 2.67
CA PRO A 185 3.33 16.61 2.74
C PRO A 185 3.12 15.79 1.45
N TRP A 186 3.53 16.35 0.31
CA TRP A 186 3.43 15.79 -1.04
C TRP A 186 4.72 15.11 -1.54
N THR A 187 5.63 14.75 -0.62
CA THR A 187 6.90 14.09 -0.94
C THR A 187 6.99 12.69 -0.30
N VAL A 188 7.32 11.67 -1.08
CA VAL A 188 7.53 10.27 -0.64
C VAL A 188 8.87 9.79 -1.16
N ALA A 189 9.76 9.37 -0.25
CA ALA A 189 11.07 8.84 -0.61
C ALA A 189 10.94 7.62 -1.55
N GLY A 190 11.81 7.54 -2.56
CA GLY A 190 11.77 6.48 -3.59
C GLY A 190 10.64 6.60 -4.63
N VAL A 191 9.58 7.36 -4.36
CA VAL A 191 8.41 7.50 -5.25
C VAL A 191 8.41 8.86 -5.94
N THR A 192 8.38 9.95 -5.18
CA THR A 192 8.34 11.31 -5.75
C THR A 192 9.74 11.78 -6.15
N ARG A 193 9.88 12.18 -7.41
CA ARG A 193 11.11 12.74 -8.00
C ARG A 193 10.93 14.24 -8.23
N PRO A 194 11.69 15.14 -7.60
CA PRO A 194 11.51 16.60 -7.75
C PRO A 194 11.48 17.06 -9.21
N ALA A 195 12.41 16.56 -10.05
CA ALA A 195 12.49 16.90 -11.48
C ALA A 195 11.23 16.58 -12.30
N THR A 196 10.34 15.71 -11.80
CA THR A 196 9.10 15.29 -12.49
C THR A 196 7.84 15.80 -11.77
N HIS A 197 7.87 15.88 -10.44
CA HIS A 197 6.68 16.09 -9.61
C HIS A 197 6.52 17.53 -9.08
N LEU A 198 7.58 18.36 -9.16
CA LEU A 198 7.59 19.72 -8.58
C LEU A 198 6.36 20.54 -8.95
N ARG A 199 5.92 20.46 -10.22
CA ARG A 199 4.73 21.17 -10.73
C ARG A 199 3.47 20.80 -9.96
N SER A 200 3.19 19.50 -9.78
CA SER A 200 2.00 19.02 -9.06
C SER A 200 2.13 19.23 -7.54
N GLN A 201 3.35 19.15 -6.99
CA GLN A 201 3.64 19.44 -5.58
C GLN A 201 3.36 20.91 -5.23
N VAL A 202 3.90 21.86 -6.01
CA VAL A 202 3.68 23.31 -5.80
C VAL A 202 2.22 23.68 -6.02
N ALA A 203 1.56 23.09 -7.04
CA ALA A 203 0.12 23.29 -7.24
C ALA A 203 -0.71 22.82 -6.04
N SER A 204 -0.44 21.61 -5.53
CA SER A 204 -1.16 21.04 -4.40
C SER A 204 -0.92 21.84 -3.11
N ALA A 205 0.33 22.25 -2.85
CA ALA A 205 0.69 23.14 -1.75
C ALA A 205 -0.05 24.49 -1.81
N ARG A 206 -0.08 25.14 -2.97
CA ARG A 206 -0.80 26.43 -3.16
C ARG A 206 -2.30 26.27 -2.92
N PHE A 207 -2.93 25.25 -3.48
CA PHE A 207 -4.37 25.02 -3.30
C PHE A 207 -4.73 24.61 -1.86
N ALA A 208 -3.85 23.87 -1.18
CA ALA A 208 -4.02 23.56 0.24
C ALA A 208 -3.91 24.82 1.12
N ALA A 209 -2.93 25.69 0.85
CA ALA A 209 -2.79 26.97 1.54
C ALA A 209 -4.00 27.90 1.32
N GLU A 210 -4.54 27.97 0.10
CA GLU A 210 -5.79 28.72 -0.19
C GLU A 210 -6.98 28.17 0.60
N ARG A 211 -7.10 26.84 0.72
CA ARG A 211 -8.18 26.20 1.48
C ARG A 211 -8.00 26.38 2.99
N ALA A 212 -6.76 26.38 3.49
CA ALA A 212 -6.47 26.64 4.90
C ALA A 212 -6.71 28.12 5.29
N ALA A 213 -6.55 29.05 4.35
CA ALA A 213 -6.84 30.48 4.53
C ALA A 213 -8.35 30.82 4.42
N ALA A 214 -9.20 29.92 3.95
CA ALA A 214 -10.64 30.11 3.94
C ALA A 214 -11.19 30.03 5.38
N GLY A 215 -12.15 30.91 5.71
CA GLY A 215 -12.81 30.91 7.00
C GLY A 215 -13.61 29.62 7.20
N ARG A 216 -13.48 29.00 8.39
CA ARG A 216 -14.29 27.82 8.75
C ARG A 216 -15.62 28.24 9.37
N VAL A 217 -16.70 27.53 9.04
CA VAL A 217 -18.00 27.75 9.66
C VAL A 217 -17.88 27.41 11.15
N SER A 218 -18.28 28.34 12.01
CA SER A 218 -18.23 28.14 13.46
C SER A 218 -19.39 28.84 14.14
N ALA A 219 -19.83 28.34 15.30
CA ALA A 219 -20.92 28.95 16.05
C ALA A 219 -20.67 30.44 16.39
N PRO A 220 -19.44 30.90 16.74
CA PRO A 220 -19.16 32.32 16.90
C PRO A 220 -19.32 33.14 15.61
N LEU A 221 -18.94 32.60 14.45
CA LEU A 221 -19.13 33.28 13.15
C LEU A 221 -20.63 33.43 12.83
N LEU A 222 -21.41 32.36 13.01
CA LEU A 222 -22.86 32.36 12.79
C LEU A 222 -23.61 33.31 13.74
N GLY A 223 -23.12 33.46 14.98
CA GLY A 223 -23.64 34.42 15.96
C GLY A 223 -23.08 35.85 15.83
N SER A 224 -22.17 36.11 14.88
CA SER A 224 -21.53 37.41 14.73
C SER A 224 -22.39 38.42 13.98
N THR A 225 -22.16 39.71 14.23
CA THR A 225 -22.77 40.80 13.45
C THR A 225 -22.36 40.77 11.97
N LEU A 226 -21.22 40.17 11.63
CA LEU A 226 -20.77 40.00 10.24
C LEU A 226 -21.74 39.13 9.43
N TRP A 227 -22.31 38.08 10.03
CA TRP A 227 -23.29 37.23 9.35
C TRP A 227 -24.54 38.01 8.94
N GLY A 228 -24.99 38.95 9.78
CA GLY A 228 -26.10 39.86 9.47
C GLY A 228 -25.73 41.04 8.57
N ALA A 229 -24.45 41.40 8.46
CA ALA A 229 -23.98 42.57 7.71
C ALA A 229 -23.82 42.33 6.20
N GLY A 230 -23.77 41.07 5.76
CA GLY A 230 -23.57 40.72 4.35
C GLY A 230 -22.11 40.41 4.01
N ALA A 231 -21.79 40.33 2.71
CA ALA A 231 -20.43 40.07 2.26
C ALA A 231 -19.52 41.27 2.55
N ALA A 232 -18.40 41.05 3.23
CA ALA A 232 -17.39 42.09 3.44
C ALA A 232 -16.77 42.52 2.10
N GLN A 233 -16.38 43.79 1.99
CA GLN A 233 -15.59 44.24 0.84
C GLN A 233 -14.26 43.46 0.81
N GLN A 234 -13.95 42.86 -0.35
CA GLN A 234 -12.73 42.07 -0.52
C GLN A 234 -11.50 42.98 -0.44
N ALA A 235 -10.84 42.99 0.72
CA ALA A 235 -9.54 43.62 0.88
C ALA A 235 -8.49 42.78 0.14
N GLY A 236 -7.66 43.44 -0.67
CA GLY A 236 -6.63 42.78 -1.46
C GLY A 236 -5.67 43.78 -2.07
N ASP A 237 -4.48 43.30 -2.44
CA ASP A 237 -3.56 44.05 -3.28
C ASP A 237 -4.18 44.34 -4.64
N ASP A 238 -3.72 45.42 -5.26
CA ASP A 238 -4.17 45.86 -6.57
C ASP A 238 -3.45 45.09 -7.71
N THR A 239 -3.43 43.77 -7.58
CA THR A 239 -2.68 42.86 -8.47
C THR A 239 -3.52 41.67 -8.88
N VAL A 240 -3.35 41.22 -10.13
CA VAL A 240 -3.90 39.96 -10.64
C VAL A 240 -2.76 38.96 -10.83
N ALA A 241 -2.84 37.81 -10.16
CA ALA A 241 -1.92 36.70 -10.40
C ALA A 241 -2.27 35.98 -11.72
N VAL A 242 -1.25 35.70 -12.53
CA VAL A 242 -1.39 35.05 -13.85
C VAL A 242 -0.60 33.74 -13.98
N GLY A 243 0.20 33.38 -12.97
CA GLY A 243 0.90 32.10 -12.90
C GLY A 243 1.85 31.98 -11.72
N VAL A 244 2.50 30.82 -11.61
CA VAL A 244 3.63 30.56 -10.72
C VAL A 244 4.87 30.24 -11.57
N LEU A 245 6.00 30.80 -11.17
CA LEU A 245 7.30 30.69 -11.81
C LEU A 245 8.33 30.17 -10.80
N GLY A 246 9.11 29.17 -11.19
CA GLY A 246 10.31 28.74 -10.47
C GLY A 246 11.56 29.26 -11.17
N TRP A 247 12.48 29.83 -10.40
CA TRP A 247 13.73 30.41 -10.88
C TRP A 247 14.92 29.81 -10.11
N ASN A 248 15.94 29.35 -10.83
CA ASN A 248 17.18 28.82 -10.23
C ASN A 248 18.37 29.80 -10.27
N GLY A 249 18.15 31.03 -10.74
CA GLY A 249 19.20 32.03 -10.98
C GLY A 249 19.60 32.22 -12.45
N THR A 250 19.30 31.26 -13.34
CA THR A 250 19.69 31.31 -14.76
C THR A 250 18.56 30.94 -15.74
N ALA A 251 17.64 30.06 -15.34
CA ALA A 251 16.53 29.59 -16.16
C ALA A 251 15.24 29.41 -15.35
N ILE A 252 14.10 29.57 -16.04
CA ILE A 252 12.78 29.24 -15.52
C ILE A 252 12.67 27.71 -15.44
N THR A 253 12.68 27.16 -14.23
CA THR A 253 12.63 25.71 -13.94
C THR A 253 11.21 25.18 -13.77
N LEU A 254 10.26 26.06 -13.43
CA LEU A 254 8.84 25.76 -13.30
C LEU A 254 8.05 26.92 -13.92
N LEU A 255 6.99 26.61 -14.66
CA LEU A 255 6.01 27.60 -15.09
C LEU A 255 4.64 26.94 -15.14
N ASP A 256 3.69 27.43 -14.35
CA ASP A 256 2.31 26.93 -14.31
C ASP A 256 1.33 28.10 -14.16
N ARG A 257 0.48 28.32 -15.17
CA ARG A 257 -0.54 29.37 -15.19
C ARG A 257 -1.57 29.18 -14.08
N TRP A 258 -2.17 28.00 -14.01
CA TRP A 258 -3.42 27.77 -13.30
C TRP A 258 -3.26 27.59 -11.78
N THR A 259 -2.04 27.33 -11.31
CA THR A 259 -1.72 27.30 -9.87
C THR A 259 -2.11 28.60 -9.16
N ALA A 260 -1.92 29.75 -9.80
CA ALA A 260 -2.28 31.07 -9.25
C ALA A 260 -3.30 31.87 -10.09
N CYS A 261 -3.39 31.64 -11.41
CA CYS A 261 -4.37 32.35 -12.25
C CYS A 261 -5.81 32.00 -11.85
N ARG A 262 -6.65 33.02 -11.67
CA ARG A 262 -8.10 32.87 -11.40
C ARG A 262 -8.87 33.60 -12.49
N GLU A 263 -9.80 32.89 -13.12
CA GLU A 263 -10.68 33.50 -14.13
C GLU A 263 -11.78 34.34 -13.47
N ALA A 264 -12.19 35.40 -14.16
CA ALA A 264 -13.22 36.33 -13.73
C ALA A 264 -14.65 35.76 -13.89
N VAL A 265 -14.91 34.60 -13.27
CA VAL A 265 -16.17 33.82 -13.40
C VAL A 265 -17.14 33.98 -12.22
N GLN A 266 -16.72 34.52 -11.08
CA GLN A 266 -17.53 34.60 -9.86
C GLN A 266 -17.48 36.01 -9.25
N THR A 267 -18.62 36.55 -8.84
CA THR A 267 -18.68 37.87 -8.18
C THR A 267 -18.00 37.83 -6.80
N PRO A 268 -17.40 38.95 -6.33
CA PRO A 268 -16.72 38.98 -5.03
C PRO A 268 -17.60 38.57 -3.86
N SER A 269 -18.89 38.92 -3.86
CA SER A 269 -19.83 38.52 -2.82
C SER A 269 -20.13 37.02 -2.82
N ALA A 270 -20.27 36.39 -4.00
CA ALA A 270 -20.44 34.95 -4.11
C ALA A 270 -19.16 34.19 -3.73
N GLY A 271 -17.98 34.72 -4.09
CA GLY A 271 -16.69 34.17 -3.69
C GLY A 271 -16.45 34.25 -2.18
N TYR A 272 -16.78 35.39 -1.57
CA TYR A 272 -16.75 35.59 -0.12
C TYR A 272 -17.63 34.56 0.60
N TRP A 273 -18.91 34.45 0.23
CA TRP A 273 -19.84 33.53 0.89
C TRP A 273 -19.50 32.07 0.66
N ALA A 274 -19.00 31.70 -0.53
CA ALA A 274 -18.49 30.35 -0.77
C ALA A 274 -17.38 30.03 0.24
N GLY A 275 -16.39 30.93 0.39
CA GLY A 275 -15.31 30.79 1.37
C GLY A 275 -15.81 30.66 2.81
N GLN A 276 -16.75 31.51 3.25
CA GLN A 276 -17.33 31.44 4.60
C GLN A 276 -18.16 30.18 4.86
N LEU A 277 -18.71 29.56 3.82
CA LEU A 277 -19.50 28.31 3.87
C LEU A 277 -18.67 27.06 3.61
N GLU A 278 -17.33 27.16 3.63
CA GLU A 278 -16.37 26.09 3.28
C GLU A 278 -16.50 25.51 1.86
N GLN A 279 -17.37 26.11 1.04
CA GLN A 279 -17.53 25.82 -0.38
C GLN A 279 -16.29 26.32 -1.13
N ARG A 280 -15.66 25.45 -1.93
CA ARG A 280 -14.60 25.90 -2.84
C ARG A 280 -15.15 26.94 -3.84
N PRO A 281 -14.57 28.15 -3.96
CA PRO A 281 -14.96 29.13 -4.97
C PRO A 281 -14.81 28.57 -6.39
N ALA A 282 -15.71 28.94 -7.29
CA ALA A 282 -15.77 28.40 -8.65
C ALA A 282 -14.47 28.66 -9.44
N ALA A 283 -13.91 29.86 -9.30
CA ALA A 283 -12.63 30.23 -9.93
C ALA A 283 -11.43 29.40 -9.42
N VAL A 284 -11.47 28.93 -8.16
CA VAL A 284 -10.43 28.06 -7.59
C VAL A 284 -10.61 26.62 -8.08
N PHE A 285 -11.85 26.11 -8.11
CA PHE A 285 -12.12 24.77 -8.63
C PHE A 285 -11.78 24.64 -10.12
N LEU A 286 -12.22 25.61 -10.93
CA LEU A 286 -11.91 25.64 -12.36
C LEU A 286 -10.39 25.71 -12.58
N ALA A 287 -9.67 26.54 -11.81
CA ALA A 287 -8.22 26.58 -11.85
C ALA A 287 -7.55 25.23 -11.48
N GLN A 288 -8.07 24.48 -10.50
CA GLN A 288 -7.57 23.12 -10.20
C GLN A 288 -7.76 22.14 -11.37
N VAL A 289 -8.90 22.22 -12.07
CA VAL A 289 -9.20 21.36 -13.22
C VAL A 289 -8.34 21.75 -14.42
N LEU A 290 -8.19 23.05 -14.70
CA LEU A 290 -7.37 23.56 -15.80
C LEU A 290 -5.87 23.32 -15.55
N GLN A 291 -5.39 23.43 -14.31
CA GLN A 291 -4.02 23.05 -13.91
C GLN A 291 -3.74 21.58 -14.26
N PHE A 292 -4.69 20.71 -13.92
CA PHE A 292 -4.58 19.29 -14.23
C PHE A 292 -4.61 19.00 -15.74
N GLN A 293 -5.56 19.59 -16.49
CA GLN A 293 -5.67 19.36 -17.94
C GLN A 293 -4.45 19.91 -18.71
N ASP A 294 -3.93 21.08 -18.32
CA ASP A 294 -2.73 21.67 -18.92
C ASP A 294 -1.47 20.83 -18.62
N GLN A 295 -1.33 20.32 -17.39
CA GLN A 295 -0.26 19.37 -17.07
C GLN A 295 -0.45 18.04 -17.82
N LEU A 296 -1.68 17.55 -17.99
CA LEU A 296 -1.98 16.27 -18.63
C LEU A 296 -1.73 16.31 -20.15
N SER A 297 -1.95 17.46 -20.79
CA SER A 297 -1.66 17.67 -22.21
C SER A 297 -0.16 17.86 -22.46
N ALA A 298 0.56 18.52 -21.55
CA ALA A 298 2.00 18.75 -21.64
C ALA A 298 2.87 17.56 -21.22
N ALA A 299 2.37 16.68 -20.34
CA ALA A 299 3.15 15.55 -19.84
C ALA A 299 3.42 14.51 -20.95
N PRO A 300 4.64 13.96 -21.06
CA PRO A 300 4.96 12.92 -22.04
C PRO A 300 4.08 11.68 -21.84
N ALA A 301 3.95 10.85 -22.87
CA ALA A 301 3.32 9.54 -22.71
C ALA A 301 4.08 8.70 -21.68
N ALA A 302 3.37 8.00 -20.80
CA ALA A 302 3.99 7.10 -19.84
C ALA A 302 4.68 5.93 -20.58
N PRO A 303 5.77 5.36 -20.02
CA PRO A 303 6.38 4.15 -20.57
C PRO A 303 5.34 3.02 -20.70
N GLY A 304 5.37 2.31 -21.82
CA GLY A 304 4.52 1.13 -22.03
C GLY A 304 4.77 0.10 -20.93
N GLY A 305 3.70 -0.34 -20.27
CA GLY A 305 3.78 -1.27 -19.14
C GLY A 305 3.84 -0.64 -17.74
N SER A 306 3.85 0.70 -17.61
CA SER A 306 3.69 1.33 -16.28
C SER A 306 2.32 1.03 -15.67
N VAL A 307 2.35 0.62 -14.40
CA VAL A 307 1.18 0.36 -13.55
C VAL A 307 0.76 1.59 -12.71
N GLN A 308 1.40 2.76 -12.89
CA GLN A 308 1.09 4.01 -12.17
C GLN A 308 1.23 5.26 -13.07
N GLN A 309 0.57 5.25 -14.24
CA GLN A 309 0.89 6.20 -15.32
C GLN A 309 0.70 7.69 -14.96
N LEU A 310 -0.29 8.06 -14.13
CA LEU A 310 -0.44 9.45 -13.70
C LEU A 310 0.70 9.89 -12.77
N LEU A 311 1.16 9.03 -11.87
CA LEU A 311 2.29 9.33 -11.01
C LEU A 311 3.58 9.48 -11.82
N ASP A 312 3.83 8.56 -12.76
CA ASP A 312 4.98 8.67 -13.68
C ASP A 312 4.93 9.91 -14.58
N ARG A 313 3.74 10.44 -14.88
CA ARG A 313 3.52 11.70 -15.60
C ARG A 313 3.61 12.95 -14.70
N GLY A 314 4.02 12.79 -13.44
CA GLY A 314 4.34 13.87 -12.52
C GLY A 314 3.17 14.37 -11.67
N PHE A 315 2.08 13.60 -11.54
CA PHE A 315 0.96 13.95 -10.66
C PHE A 315 1.14 13.34 -9.26
N VAL A 316 1.17 14.15 -8.21
CA VAL A 316 1.10 13.68 -6.80
C VAL A 316 -0.32 13.72 -6.24
N GLU A 317 -1.13 14.66 -6.74
CA GLU A 317 -2.56 14.74 -6.51
C GLU A 317 -3.31 15.15 -7.78
N LEU A 318 -4.57 14.75 -7.84
CA LEU A 318 -5.53 15.14 -8.86
C LEU A 318 -6.56 16.13 -8.26
N PRO A 319 -7.22 16.97 -9.10
CA PRO A 319 -8.39 17.74 -8.67
C PRO A 319 -9.50 16.82 -8.15
N ALA A 320 -10.47 17.39 -7.43
CA ALA A 320 -11.61 16.65 -6.90
C ALA A 320 -12.46 15.95 -7.98
N ALA A 321 -12.45 16.47 -9.21
CA ALA A 321 -12.91 15.81 -10.42
C ALA A 321 -12.13 16.28 -11.64
N GLY A 322 -12.12 15.50 -12.71
CA GLY A 322 -11.46 15.84 -13.97
C GLY A 322 -11.74 14.84 -15.08
N TYR A 323 -11.41 15.21 -16.31
CA TYR A 323 -11.59 14.37 -17.49
C TYR A 323 -10.30 13.61 -17.82
N LEU A 324 -10.42 12.34 -18.21
CA LEU A 324 -9.31 11.54 -18.72
C LEU A 324 -9.64 11.00 -20.12
N PRO A 325 -8.70 11.06 -21.08
CA PRO A 325 -8.88 10.44 -22.39
C PRO A 325 -8.79 8.91 -22.26
N VAL A 326 -9.68 8.20 -22.95
CA VAL A 326 -9.67 6.73 -23.04
C VAL A 326 -9.98 6.30 -24.49
N PRO A 327 -9.48 5.16 -24.98
CA PRO A 327 -9.93 4.64 -26.26
C PRO A 327 -11.41 4.21 -26.18
N PRO A 328 -12.27 4.58 -27.16
CA PRO A 328 -13.63 4.06 -27.24
C PRO A 328 -13.62 2.55 -27.50
N ALA A 329 -14.68 1.86 -27.08
CA ALA A 329 -14.84 0.40 -27.12
C ALA A 329 -13.74 -0.41 -26.41
N ALA A 330 -13.04 0.20 -25.44
CA ALA A 330 -12.09 -0.50 -24.59
C ALA A 330 -12.79 -1.56 -23.73
N GLN A 331 -12.58 -2.84 -24.04
CA GLN A 331 -13.09 -3.98 -23.26
C GLN A 331 -12.48 -4.00 -21.84
N ASP A 332 -11.17 -3.73 -21.73
CA ASP A 332 -10.40 -3.74 -20.47
C ASP A 332 -10.35 -2.35 -19.80
N LEU A 333 -11.45 -1.58 -19.82
CA LEU A 333 -11.47 -0.19 -19.33
C LEU A 333 -11.04 -0.08 -17.86
N ARG A 334 -11.47 -1.01 -17.00
CA ARG A 334 -11.10 -1.05 -15.57
C ARG A 334 -9.60 -1.19 -15.39
N ASP A 335 -8.97 -2.13 -16.07
CA ASP A 335 -7.54 -2.45 -15.87
C ASP A 335 -6.65 -1.33 -16.43
N ARG A 336 -7.05 -0.73 -17.56
CA ARG A 336 -6.39 0.48 -18.08
C ARG A 336 -6.46 1.63 -17.08
N LEU A 337 -7.62 1.89 -16.49
CA LEU A 337 -7.77 2.94 -15.47
C LEU A 337 -7.00 2.59 -14.19
N ALA A 338 -6.97 1.32 -13.76
CA ALA A 338 -6.20 0.87 -12.60
C ALA A 338 -4.69 1.11 -12.81
N ALA A 339 -4.15 0.77 -13.98
CA ALA A 339 -2.77 1.10 -14.35
C ALA A 339 -2.53 2.61 -14.50
N GLN A 340 -3.56 3.40 -14.81
CA GLN A 340 -3.45 4.85 -14.94
C GLN A 340 -3.40 5.58 -13.58
N PHE A 341 -4.27 5.21 -12.64
CA PHE A 341 -4.31 5.80 -11.29
C PHE A 341 -3.29 5.16 -10.33
N GLY A 342 -2.94 3.89 -10.52
CA GLY A 342 -2.07 3.12 -9.65
C GLY A 342 -2.75 2.52 -8.41
N PRO A 343 -2.06 1.64 -7.67
CA PRO A 343 -2.61 0.90 -6.54
C PRO A 343 -2.83 1.76 -5.28
N GLY A 344 -2.47 3.05 -5.30
CA GLY A 344 -2.78 4.00 -4.24
C GLY A 344 -4.24 4.50 -4.24
N VAL A 345 -5.03 4.12 -5.25
CA VAL A 345 -6.42 4.57 -5.45
C VAL A 345 -7.33 3.37 -5.69
N ARG A 346 -8.54 3.40 -5.11
CA ARG A 346 -9.59 2.40 -5.34
C ARG A 346 -10.62 2.96 -6.33
N LEU A 347 -10.89 2.22 -7.40
CA LEU A 347 -11.72 2.67 -8.52
C LEU A 347 -13.08 1.96 -8.60
N TRP A 348 -14.14 2.74 -8.84
CA TRP A 348 -15.47 2.25 -9.21
C TRP A 348 -15.87 2.80 -10.56
N LEU A 349 -16.22 1.93 -11.51
CA LEU A 349 -16.70 2.35 -12.83
C LEU A 349 -18.22 2.39 -12.83
N CYS A 350 -18.80 3.52 -13.22
CA CYS A 350 -20.24 3.74 -13.29
C CYS A 350 -20.62 4.17 -14.70
N ALA A 351 -21.39 3.36 -15.42
CA ALA A 351 -22.07 3.83 -16.63
C ALA A 351 -23.14 4.85 -16.23
N VAL A 352 -23.09 6.05 -16.82
CA VAL A 352 -24.05 7.14 -16.57
C VAL A 352 -24.49 7.77 -17.89
N ARG A 353 -25.66 8.42 -17.91
CA ARG A 353 -26.04 9.22 -19.07
C ARG A 353 -25.13 10.44 -19.20
N ARG A 354 -24.80 10.86 -20.42
CA ARG A 354 -23.95 12.04 -20.68
C ARG A 354 -24.47 13.35 -20.05
N ASP A 355 -25.78 13.52 -19.90
CA ASP A 355 -26.37 14.71 -19.26
C ASP A 355 -26.16 14.76 -17.73
N GLN A 356 -25.83 13.62 -17.10
CA GLN A 356 -25.51 13.57 -15.67
C GLN A 356 -24.10 14.08 -15.35
N ILE A 357 -23.17 14.03 -16.32
CA ILE A 357 -21.75 14.38 -16.13
C ILE A 357 -21.55 15.81 -15.60
N PRO A 358 -22.19 16.87 -16.14
CA PRO A 358 -22.03 18.23 -15.61
C PRO A 358 -22.48 18.40 -14.16
N HIS A 359 -23.59 17.76 -13.77
CA HIS A 359 -24.09 17.80 -12.39
C HIS A 359 -23.17 17.08 -11.41
N GLU A 360 -22.58 15.96 -11.81
CA GLU A 360 -21.66 15.19 -10.98
C GLU A 360 -20.25 15.83 -10.91
N PHE A 361 -19.90 16.69 -11.88
CA PHE A 361 -18.74 17.59 -11.86
C PHE A 361 -18.96 18.80 -10.93
N GLU A 362 -20.12 19.46 -11.01
CA GLU A 362 -20.54 20.54 -10.10
C GLU A 362 -20.54 20.05 -8.64
N ARG A 363 -21.13 18.88 -8.36
CA ARG A 363 -21.12 18.25 -7.03
C ARG A 363 -19.71 17.98 -6.48
N ALA A 364 -18.75 17.69 -7.34
CA ALA A 364 -17.37 17.45 -6.94
C ALA A 364 -16.60 18.75 -6.62
N GLN A 365 -17.13 19.94 -6.99
CA GLN A 365 -16.50 21.25 -6.77
C GLN A 365 -15.98 21.43 -5.34
N HIS A 366 -16.75 20.99 -4.35
CA HIS A 366 -16.48 21.21 -2.93
C HIS A 366 -15.73 20.05 -2.24
N MET A 367 -15.50 18.93 -2.94
CA MET A 367 -14.79 17.76 -2.38
C MET A 367 -13.27 17.99 -2.33
N GLU A 368 -12.54 17.22 -1.53
CA GLU A 368 -11.07 17.33 -1.49
C GLU A 368 -10.40 16.85 -2.78
N ARG A 369 -9.15 17.29 -2.99
CA ARG A 369 -8.25 16.73 -4.01
C ARG A 369 -8.01 15.24 -3.74
N ILE A 370 -7.63 14.49 -4.78
CA ILE A 370 -7.39 13.03 -4.70
C ILE A 370 -5.89 12.82 -4.63
N SER A 371 -5.38 12.30 -3.51
CA SER A 371 -3.95 12.00 -3.37
C SER A 371 -3.59 10.65 -4.00
N LEU A 372 -2.61 10.63 -4.91
CA LEU A 372 -2.05 9.38 -5.44
C LEU A 372 -1.03 8.74 -4.49
N LEU A 373 -0.50 9.53 -3.55
CA LEU A 373 0.55 9.11 -2.61
C LEU A 373 -0.01 8.52 -1.30
N ARG A 374 -1.20 8.95 -0.86
CA ARG A 374 -1.78 8.55 0.43
C ARG A 374 -1.94 7.03 0.55
N GLY A 375 -2.59 6.41 -0.44
CA GLY A 375 -2.78 4.95 -0.50
C GLY A 375 -1.52 4.13 -0.78
N LEU A 376 -0.39 4.79 -1.11
CA LEU A 376 0.93 4.15 -1.24
C LEU A 376 1.74 4.20 0.07
N ARG A 377 1.47 5.19 0.94
CA ARG A 377 2.02 5.24 2.30
C ARG A 377 1.26 4.31 3.25
N ASP A 378 -0.06 4.22 3.09
CA ASP A 378 -0.96 3.44 3.94
C ASP A 378 -2.09 2.86 3.08
N GLU A 379 -2.11 1.54 2.93
CA GLU A 379 -3.08 0.79 2.13
C GLU A 379 -4.53 0.94 2.64
N THR A 380 -4.72 1.19 3.93
CA THR A 380 -6.04 1.44 4.52
C THR A 380 -6.57 2.84 4.17
N ALA A 381 -5.67 3.78 3.90
CA ALA A 381 -5.97 5.17 3.53
C ALA A 381 -6.07 5.41 2.00
N ARG A 382 -6.24 4.35 1.20
CA ARG A 382 -6.50 4.45 -0.25
C ARG A 382 -7.65 5.41 -0.55
N GLU A 383 -7.41 6.33 -1.49
CA GLU A 383 -8.43 7.27 -1.92
C GLU A 383 -9.48 6.58 -2.79
N GLU A 384 -10.74 6.96 -2.62
CA GLU A 384 -11.87 6.37 -3.34
C GLU A 384 -12.31 7.27 -4.49
N VAL A 385 -12.39 6.69 -5.69
CA VAL A 385 -12.67 7.44 -6.93
C VAL A 385 -13.74 6.73 -7.75
N ASP A 386 -14.80 7.47 -8.06
CA ASP A 386 -15.78 7.06 -9.06
C ASP A 386 -15.29 7.52 -10.44
N VAL A 387 -15.31 6.63 -11.42
CA VAL A 387 -15.09 6.93 -12.83
C VAL A 387 -16.41 6.78 -13.57
N LEU A 388 -16.97 7.92 -13.96
CA LEU A 388 -18.23 8.04 -14.67
C LEU A 388 -17.98 7.90 -16.17
N VAL A 389 -18.52 6.84 -16.75
CA VAL A 389 -18.39 6.48 -18.16
C VAL A 389 -19.63 6.99 -18.90
N PRO A 390 -19.53 8.08 -19.68
CA PRO A 390 -20.65 8.67 -20.38
C PRO A 390 -21.20 7.69 -21.43
N ASP A 391 -22.50 7.42 -21.35
CA ASP A 391 -23.24 6.50 -22.21
C ASP A 391 -22.59 5.09 -22.30
N GLY A 392 -21.90 4.67 -21.23
CA GLY A 392 -21.16 3.41 -21.18
C GLY A 392 -22.07 2.17 -21.21
N THR A 393 -21.62 1.12 -21.89
CA THR A 393 -22.35 -0.15 -21.95
C THR A 393 -21.86 -1.11 -20.87
N VAL A 394 -22.81 -1.69 -20.13
CA VAL A 394 -22.54 -2.66 -19.07
C VAL A 394 -22.73 -4.06 -19.65
N THR A 395 -21.63 -4.78 -19.86
CA THR A 395 -21.64 -6.16 -20.36
C THR A 395 -21.48 -7.11 -19.18
N ALA A 396 -22.37 -8.11 -19.08
CA ALA A 396 -22.18 -9.22 -18.15
C ALA A 396 -20.98 -10.05 -18.62
N THR A 397 -19.93 -10.16 -17.82
CA THR A 397 -18.90 -11.19 -18.05
C THR A 397 -19.55 -12.55 -17.79
N GLU A 398 -19.36 -13.49 -18.72
CA GLU A 398 -19.85 -14.86 -18.54
C GLU A 398 -19.21 -15.47 -17.27
N PRO A 399 -19.99 -16.16 -16.41
CA PRO A 399 -19.45 -16.73 -15.19
C PRO A 399 -18.42 -17.81 -15.52
N GLY A 400 -17.15 -17.54 -15.24
CA GLY A 400 -16.05 -18.49 -15.43
C GLY A 400 -16.30 -19.84 -14.77
N LEU A 401 -15.83 -20.90 -15.43
CA LEU A 401 -16.15 -22.29 -15.17
C LEU A 401 -15.69 -22.74 -13.78
N GLY A 402 -16.63 -23.24 -12.97
CA GLY A 402 -16.35 -23.90 -11.71
C GLY A 402 -16.09 -25.40 -11.90
N PHE A 403 -15.08 -25.92 -11.20
CA PHE A 403 -14.66 -27.31 -11.24
C PHE A 403 -14.59 -27.90 -9.83
N ALA A 404 -15.14 -29.10 -9.64
CA ALA A 404 -14.80 -29.98 -8.54
C ALA A 404 -13.42 -30.58 -8.82
N VAL A 405 -12.48 -30.47 -7.87
CA VAL A 405 -11.08 -30.90 -8.05
C VAL A 405 -10.70 -31.94 -7.02
N ASP A 406 -10.30 -33.12 -7.49
CA ASP A 406 -9.59 -34.15 -6.73
C ASP A 406 -8.08 -34.05 -7.00
N PHE A 407 -7.25 -34.20 -5.98
CA PHE A 407 -5.78 -34.15 -6.12
C PHE A 407 -5.05 -35.22 -5.31
N ALA A 408 -3.87 -35.60 -5.81
CA ALA A 408 -2.95 -36.52 -5.15
C ALA A 408 -1.48 -36.06 -5.31
N PHE A 409 -0.69 -36.14 -4.24
CA PHE A 409 0.76 -35.92 -4.23
C PHE A 409 1.48 -37.09 -3.56
N GLY A 410 2.49 -37.68 -4.18
CA GLY A 410 3.23 -38.81 -3.61
C GLY A 410 3.86 -39.73 -4.65
N ASN A 411 4.20 -40.95 -4.22
CA ASN A 411 4.94 -41.92 -5.05
C ASN A 411 4.06 -42.66 -6.07
N ASP A 412 2.74 -42.77 -5.84
CA ASP A 412 1.78 -43.35 -6.79
C ASP A 412 0.48 -42.53 -6.83
N THR A 413 0.54 -41.40 -7.54
CA THR A 413 -0.60 -40.48 -7.65
C THR A 413 -1.68 -40.94 -8.62
N ARG A 414 -1.43 -41.98 -9.45
CA ARG A 414 -2.44 -42.53 -10.35
C ARG A 414 -3.40 -43.46 -9.61
N ALA A 415 -2.89 -44.39 -8.81
CA ALA A 415 -3.72 -45.24 -7.96
C ALA A 415 -4.53 -44.40 -6.96
N ALA A 416 -3.91 -43.37 -6.37
CA ALA A 416 -4.55 -42.51 -5.37
C ALA A 416 -5.74 -41.67 -5.87
N LEU A 417 -5.86 -41.41 -7.18
CA LEU A 417 -7.01 -40.72 -7.76
C LEU A 417 -8.18 -41.66 -8.11
N ASP A 418 -8.01 -42.99 -8.02
CA ASP A 418 -9.12 -43.94 -8.11
C ASP A 418 -9.73 -44.16 -6.71
N GLU A 419 -10.99 -43.74 -6.54
CA GLU A 419 -11.74 -43.94 -5.29
C GLU A 419 -11.94 -45.41 -4.88
N SER A 420 -11.77 -46.34 -5.81
CA SER A 420 -11.92 -47.76 -5.53
C SER A 420 -10.66 -48.43 -4.97
N GLU A 421 -9.51 -47.75 -5.00
CA GLU A 421 -8.25 -48.26 -4.44
C GLU A 421 -7.95 -47.62 -3.06
N PRO A 422 -7.37 -48.39 -2.11
CA PRO A 422 -6.93 -47.84 -0.83
C PRO A 422 -5.77 -46.86 -1.05
N ASN A 423 -5.83 -45.68 -0.41
CA ASN A 423 -4.85 -44.61 -0.60
C ASN A 423 -3.40 -45.13 -0.40
N PRO A 424 -2.53 -45.10 -1.43
CA PRO A 424 -1.20 -45.70 -1.35
C PRO A 424 -0.34 -45.07 -0.25
N PRO A 425 0.46 -45.87 0.49
CA PRO A 425 1.29 -45.36 1.57
C PRO A 425 2.29 -44.30 1.07
N GLY A 426 2.28 -43.14 1.70
CA GLY A 426 3.08 -41.98 1.27
C GLY A 426 2.42 -41.09 0.23
N THR A 427 1.12 -41.25 -0.04
CA THR A 427 0.35 -40.36 -0.93
C THR A 427 -0.64 -39.50 -0.14
N LEU A 428 -0.55 -38.19 -0.31
CA LEU A 428 -1.48 -37.18 0.18
C LEU A 428 -2.62 -37.05 -0.82
N ARG A 429 -3.86 -37.35 -0.43
CA ARG A 429 -5.05 -37.20 -1.28
C ARG A 429 -5.98 -36.14 -0.70
N GLY A 430 -6.54 -35.26 -1.53
CA GLY A 430 -7.52 -34.27 -1.10
C GLY A 430 -8.45 -33.82 -2.21
N GLN A 431 -9.31 -32.85 -1.86
CA GLN A 431 -10.36 -32.32 -2.72
C GLN A 431 -10.60 -30.82 -2.48
N GLY A 432 -11.17 -30.14 -3.46
CA GLY A 432 -11.64 -28.76 -3.34
C GLY A 432 -12.20 -28.21 -4.64
N VAL A 433 -12.10 -26.90 -4.83
CA VAL A 433 -12.70 -26.20 -5.99
C VAL A 433 -11.61 -25.50 -6.78
N GLY A 434 -11.69 -25.66 -8.11
CA GLY A 434 -10.98 -24.85 -9.07
C GLY A 434 -11.95 -23.96 -9.82
N ARG A 435 -11.51 -22.78 -10.24
CA ARG A 435 -12.28 -21.88 -11.11
C ARG A 435 -11.39 -21.32 -12.21
N ALA A 436 -11.85 -21.42 -13.44
CA ALA A 436 -11.16 -20.91 -14.62
C ALA A 436 -11.95 -19.76 -15.25
N GLU A 437 -11.31 -18.60 -15.38
CA GLU A 437 -11.85 -17.45 -16.10
C GLU A 437 -11.05 -17.25 -17.39
N THR A 438 -11.75 -17.03 -18.50
CA THR A 438 -11.16 -16.84 -19.83
C THR A 438 -11.50 -15.46 -20.35
N GLY A 439 -10.48 -14.70 -20.76
CA GLY A 439 -10.62 -13.34 -21.29
C GLY A 439 -9.64 -13.11 -22.43
N ARG A 440 -8.77 -12.09 -22.29
CA ARG A 440 -7.66 -11.86 -23.23
C ARG A 440 -6.56 -12.93 -23.09
N GLY A 441 -6.30 -13.33 -21.85
CA GLY A 441 -5.61 -14.56 -21.48
C GLY A 441 -6.50 -15.46 -20.63
N PHE A 442 -5.94 -16.08 -19.59
CA PHE A 442 -6.68 -16.95 -18.69
C PHE A 442 -6.19 -16.84 -17.24
N GLU A 443 -7.13 -17.01 -16.31
CA GLU A 443 -6.85 -17.10 -14.88
C GLU A 443 -7.47 -18.41 -14.33
N VAL A 444 -6.68 -19.16 -13.58
CA VAL A 444 -7.10 -20.39 -12.89
C VAL A 444 -6.77 -20.23 -11.42
N ARG A 445 -7.77 -20.33 -10.56
CA ARG A 445 -7.64 -20.33 -9.10
C ARG A 445 -8.10 -21.66 -8.56
N GLY A 446 -7.52 -22.13 -7.47
CA GLY A 446 -7.99 -23.32 -6.79
C GLY A 446 -7.67 -23.32 -5.30
N ALA A 447 -8.59 -23.82 -4.49
CA ALA A 447 -8.40 -24.03 -3.06
C ALA A 447 -8.82 -25.46 -2.70
N LEU A 448 -7.92 -26.19 -2.04
CA LEU A 448 -8.00 -27.64 -1.87
C LEU A 448 -7.63 -28.02 -0.43
N SER A 449 -8.31 -29.01 0.13
CA SER A 449 -8.03 -29.56 1.47
C SER A 449 -7.75 -31.06 1.42
N SER A 450 -6.88 -31.55 2.28
CA SER A 450 -6.54 -32.98 2.41
C SER A 450 -6.47 -33.38 3.88
N SER A 451 -7.10 -34.50 4.26
CA SER A 451 -6.83 -35.19 5.52
C SER A 451 -5.53 -35.99 5.38
N ALA A 452 -4.43 -35.50 5.96
CA ALA A 452 -3.11 -36.07 5.74
C ALA A 452 -2.85 -37.32 6.61
N PRO A 453 -2.34 -38.44 6.05
CA PRO A 453 -1.76 -39.50 6.86
C PRO A 453 -0.53 -38.97 7.64
N PRO A 454 -0.12 -39.64 8.75
CA PRO A 454 0.87 -39.10 9.69
C PRO A 454 2.22 -38.74 9.05
N ASN A 455 2.68 -39.48 8.03
CA ASN A 455 3.96 -39.27 7.36
C ASN A 455 3.88 -38.26 6.21
N ILE A 456 3.88 -36.97 6.54
CA ILE A 456 4.19 -35.87 5.59
C ILE A 456 5.64 -35.93 5.07
N GLU A 457 6.47 -36.81 5.62
CA GLU A 457 7.81 -37.09 5.13
C GLU A 457 7.86 -37.32 3.61
N ALA A 458 6.82 -37.86 2.96
CA ALA A 458 6.79 -37.95 1.48
C ALA A 458 6.70 -36.58 0.77
N LEU A 459 5.86 -35.65 1.26
CA LEU A 459 5.77 -34.29 0.72
C LEU A 459 6.99 -33.45 1.10
N ALA A 460 7.47 -33.56 2.35
CA ALA A 460 8.69 -32.89 2.78
C ALA A 460 9.91 -33.41 2.01
N ARG A 461 10.01 -34.72 1.74
CA ARG A 461 11.04 -35.29 0.86
C ARG A 461 10.87 -34.81 -0.59
N PHE A 462 9.65 -34.73 -1.13
CA PHE A 462 9.42 -34.18 -2.47
C PHE A 462 9.86 -32.72 -2.59
N LEU A 463 9.53 -31.88 -1.59
CA LEU A 463 9.86 -30.46 -1.57
C LEU A 463 11.30 -30.15 -1.14
N ARG A 464 12.03 -31.11 -0.56
CA ARG A 464 13.48 -31.02 -0.28
C ARG A 464 14.36 -31.72 -1.32
N GLY A 465 13.81 -32.59 -2.17
CA GLY A 465 14.57 -33.40 -3.13
C GLY A 465 15.09 -34.75 -2.61
N ASP A 466 14.52 -35.27 -1.52
CA ASP A 466 14.90 -36.52 -0.85
C ASP A 466 14.07 -37.74 -1.32
N VAL A 467 13.36 -37.67 -2.46
CA VAL A 467 12.64 -38.84 -3.02
C VAL A 467 13.64 -39.66 -3.85
N PRO A 468 13.74 -40.99 -3.69
CA PRO A 468 14.70 -41.79 -4.46
C PRO A 468 14.53 -41.59 -5.98
N GLY A 469 15.52 -40.98 -6.63
CA GLY A 469 15.47 -40.59 -8.04
C GLY A 469 15.18 -39.11 -8.33
N LEU A 470 14.95 -38.29 -7.30
CA LEU A 470 14.88 -36.82 -7.31
C LEU A 470 16.06 -36.18 -6.53
N ASP A 471 17.18 -36.90 -6.39
CA ASP A 471 18.39 -36.59 -5.59
C ASP A 471 19.07 -35.25 -5.95
N GLY A 472 18.37 -34.15 -5.72
CA GLY A 472 18.74 -32.85 -6.23
C GLY A 472 17.54 -32.00 -6.58
N LEU A 473 16.88 -31.43 -5.57
CA LEU A 473 16.28 -30.10 -5.74
C LEU A 473 17.39 -29.04 -5.66
N ASP A 474 18.32 -29.15 -4.70
CA ASP A 474 19.55 -28.35 -4.67
C ASP A 474 20.45 -28.63 -5.89
N THR A 475 20.63 -29.89 -6.26
CA THR A 475 21.34 -30.24 -7.51
C THR A 475 20.56 -29.80 -8.74
N PHE A 476 19.21 -29.76 -8.74
CA PHE A 476 18.41 -29.17 -9.82
C PHE A 476 18.65 -27.66 -9.92
N LEU A 477 18.63 -26.91 -8.82
CA LEU A 477 18.96 -25.48 -8.77
C LEU A 477 20.43 -25.22 -9.20
N ALA A 478 21.36 -26.12 -8.89
CA ALA A 478 22.76 -26.05 -9.33
C ALA A 478 23.01 -26.56 -10.77
N THR A 479 22.13 -27.42 -11.31
CA THR A 479 22.20 -27.95 -12.69
C THR A 479 21.47 -27.03 -13.67
N ILE A 480 20.40 -26.38 -13.22
CA ILE A 480 19.76 -25.19 -13.82
C ILE A 480 20.80 -24.15 -14.22
N ARG A 481 21.89 -24.04 -13.45
CA ARG A 481 22.99 -23.09 -13.66
C ARG A 481 24.00 -23.50 -14.76
N ASN A 482 24.07 -24.78 -15.19
CA ASN A 482 25.31 -25.31 -15.84
C ASN A 482 25.19 -26.36 -17.00
N ALA A 483 24.02 -26.72 -17.55
CA ALA A 483 23.89 -27.87 -18.47
C ALA A 483 23.92 -27.58 -20.00
N PRO A 484 24.68 -28.34 -20.84
CA PRO A 484 24.71 -28.23 -22.31
C PRO A 484 23.90 -29.32 -23.08
N PRO A 485 23.64 -29.18 -24.41
CA PRO A 485 22.60 -29.95 -25.12
C PRO A 485 23.07 -31.23 -25.85
N ALA A 486 22.21 -32.26 -25.91
CA ALA A 486 22.36 -33.44 -26.80
C ALA A 486 21.00 -34.08 -27.21
N ALA A 487 21.00 -34.93 -28.24
CA ALA A 487 19.83 -35.25 -29.09
C ALA A 487 18.86 -36.34 -28.59
N ALA A 488 17.65 -36.37 -29.18
CA ALA A 488 16.51 -37.21 -28.80
C ALA A 488 16.38 -38.55 -29.56
N PRO A 489 15.70 -39.58 -28.99
CA PRO A 489 15.46 -40.89 -29.62
C PRO A 489 14.23 -40.93 -30.55
N SER A 490 14.10 -42.01 -31.33
CA SER A 490 13.24 -42.06 -32.54
C SER A 490 11.73 -42.38 -32.29
N PRO A 491 10.82 -41.88 -33.15
CA PRO A 491 9.35 -42.07 -32.99
C PRO A 491 8.81 -43.51 -33.03
N ALA A 492 9.62 -44.49 -33.43
CA ALA A 492 9.16 -45.89 -33.57
C ALA A 492 8.87 -46.57 -32.23
N GLN A 493 9.48 -46.11 -31.13
CA GLN A 493 9.31 -46.70 -29.80
C GLN A 493 8.03 -46.21 -29.09
N LEU A 494 7.53 -45.01 -29.41
CA LEU A 494 6.35 -44.41 -28.77
C LEU A 494 5.02 -45.06 -29.20
N ARG A 495 4.93 -45.62 -30.41
CA ARG A 495 3.66 -46.13 -30.97
C ARG A 495 3.17 -47.44 -30.33
N ARG A 496 4.02 -48.23 -29.68
CA ARG A 496 3.62 -49.51 -29.05
C ARG A 496 3.00 -49.39 -27.66
N LEU A 497 3.09 -48.22 -27.02
CA LEU A 497 2.55 -48.00 -25.66
C LEU A 497 1.09 -47.51 -25.66
N VAL A 498 0.57 -47.06 -26.80
CA VAL A 498 -0.77 -46.45 -26.91
C VAL A 498 -1.87 -47.51 -27.09
N ASP A 499 -1.59 -48.58 -27.85
CA ASP A 499 -2.59 -49.60 -28.22
C ASP A 499 -3.08 -50.49 -27.05
N LEU A 500 -2.46 -50.40 -25.86
CA LEU A 500 -2.73 -51.26 -24.70
C LEU A 500 -3.74 -50.68 -23.69
N ALA A 501 -4.14 -49.41 -23.80
CA ALA A 501 -4.83 -48.68 -22.72
C ALA A 501 -6.37 -48.58 -22.84
N GLN A 502 -6.99 -48.93 -23.96
CA GLN A 502 -8.36 -48.48 -24.29
C GLN A 502 -9.53 -49.45 -23.98
N ILE A 503 -9.32 -50.63 -23.36
CA ILE A 503 -10.35 -51.70 -23.33
C ILE A 503 -11.09 -51.86 -21.97
N THR A 504 -10.67 -51.21 -20.88
CA THR A 504 -11.17 -51.54 -19.51
C THR A 504 -12.18 -50.59 -18.86
N GLU A 505 -12.33 -49.32 -19.29
CA GLU A 505 -12.96 -48.28 -18.43
C GLU A 505 -14.51 -48.30 -18.34
N VAL A 506 -15.21 -49.02 -19.22
CA VAL A 506 -16.68 -48.89 -19.38
C VAL A 506 -17.51 -49.49 -18.21
N ARG A 507 -16.91 -50.27 -17.30
CA ARG A 507 -17.65 -50.99 -16.24
C ARG A 507 -17.69 -50.31 -14.86
N ALA A 508 -16.96 -49.22 -14.61
CA ALA A 508 -16.80 -48.65 -13.27
C ALA A 508 -17.93 -47.69 -12.79
N ARG A 509 -18.94 -47.39 -13.63
CA ARG A 509 -19.84 -46.24 -13.42
C ARG A 509 -21.02 -46.42 -12.44
N SER A 510 -21.32 -47.61 -11.92
CA SER A 510 -22.61 -47.88 -11.25
C SER A 510 -22.58 -48.03 -9.71
N ARG A 511 -21.52 -47.59 -9.00
CA ARG A 511 -21.40 -47.77 -7.53
C ARG A 511 -20.83 -46.58 -6.74
N ARG A 512 -20.71 -45.39 -7.32
CA ARG A 512 -20.18 -44.20 -6.60
C ARG A 512 -21.20 -43.63 -5.61
N ARG A 513 -21.04 -43.96 -4.32
CA ARG A 513 -21.53 -43.16 -3.19
C ARG A 513 -20.33 -42.39 -2.62
N PRO A 514 -20.44 -41.08 -2.33
CA PRO A 514 -19.34 -40.32 -1.75
C PRO A 514 -19.05 -40.81 -0.33
N ALA A 515 -17.93 -41.49 -0.15
CA ALA A 515 -17.51 -42.06 1.13
C ALA A 515 -16.71 -41.03 1.96
N LEU A 516 -17.25 -39.82 2.17
CA LEU A 516 -16.51 -38.75 2.84
C LEU A 516 -17.35 -37.79 3.72
N GLY A 517 -18.39 -38.32 4.37
CA GLY A 517 -19.00 -37.68 5.55
C GLY A 517 -18.08 -37.61 6.79
N ALA A 518 -16.83 -38.07 6.67
CA ALA A 518 -15.86 -38.19 7.77
C ALA A 518 -15.01 -36.92 8.00
N LEU A 519 -14.80 -36.07 6.99
CA LEU A 519 -14.11 -34.78 7.15
C LEU A 519 -14.85 -33.82 8.11
N ALA A 520 -16.15 -34.05 8.33
CA ALA A 520 -16.96 -33.32 9.31
C ALA A 520 -17.01 -33.98 10.71
N ALA A 521 -16.27 -35.08 10.93
CA ALA A 521 -16.46 -35.97 12.08
C ALA A 521 -15.19 -36.56 12.73
N GLY A 522 -13.98 -36.25 12.25
CA GLY A 522 -12.73 -36.83 12.77
C GLY A 522 -11.58 -35.83 12.94
N ASN A 523 -10.76 -36.03 13.98
CA ASN A 523 -9.61 -35.20 14.39
C ASN A 523 -8.38 -35.30 13.44
N ASP A 524 -8.57 -35.60 12.15
CA ASP A 524 -7.46 -35.82 11.22
C ASP A 524 -6.82 -34.51 10.75
N ARG A 525 -5.50 -34.51 10.64
CA ARG A 525 -4.68 -33.32 10.36
C ARG A 525 -4.92 -32.80 8.95
N VAL A 526 -5.70 -31.73 8.82
CA VAL A 526 -6.01 -31.11 7.52
C VAL A 526 -4.82 -30.30 6.99
N THR A 527 -4.40 -30.54 5.75
CA THR A 527 -3.50 -29.68 4.98
C THR A 527 -4.34 -28.86 3.99
N ALA A 528 -4.09 -27.55 3.94
CA ALA A 528 -4.68 -26.63 2.97
C ALA A 528 -3.68 -26.31 1.85
N VAL A 529 -4.19 -26.22 0.62
CA VAL A 529 -3.43 -25.83 -0.58
C VAL A 529 -4.25 -24.77 -1.34
N TRP A 530 -3.62 -23.67 -1.73
CA TRP A 530 -4.15 -22.73 -2.71
C TRP A 530 -3.18 -22.63 -3.88
N ALA A 531 -3.72 -22.45 -5.07
CA ALA A 531 -2.96 -22.26 -6.29
C ALA A 531 -3.64 -21.22 -7.17
N HIS A 532 -2.86 -20.26 -7.68
CA HIS A 532 -3.33 -19.22 -8.59
C HIS A 532 -2.37 -19.11 -9.76
N LEU A 533 -2.86 -19.38 -10.96
CA LEU A 533 -2.17 -19.18 -12.22
C LEU A 533 -2.90 -18.09 -13.01
N ARG A 534 -2.20 -17.02 -13.35
CA ARG A 534 -2.68 -15.97 -14.26
C ARG A 534 -1.73 -15.84 -15.44
N VAL A 535 -2.29 -15.70 -16.64
CA VAL A 535 -1.59 -15.33 -17.85
C VAL A 535 -2.38 -14.20 -18.53
N ASP A 536 -1.73 -13.06 -18.78
CA ASP A 536 -2.45 -11.83 -19.19
C ASP A 536 -3.00 -11.91 -20.63
N ASP A 537 -2.35 -12.67 -21.50
CA ASP A 537 -2.72 -12.92 -22.90
C ASP A 537 -2.62 -14.41 -23.25
N ASP A 538 -3.51 -14.88 -24.13
CA ASP A 538 -3.50 -16.24 -24.65
C ASP A 538 -2.22 -16.50 -25.48
N PRO A 539 -1.25 -17.30 -24.99
CA PRO A 539 0.03 -17.52 -25.66
C PRO A 539 -0.11 -18.35 -26.95
N PHE A 540 -1.28 -18.94 -27.21
CA PHE A 540 -1.58 -19.62 -28.48
C PHE A 540 -1.97 -18.66 -29.61
N ARG A 541 -2.15 -17.37 -29.30
CA ARG A 541 -2.41 -16.32 -30.30
C ARG A 541 -1.15 -15.60 -30.78
N PHE A 542 0.01 -15.93 -30.21
CA PHE A 542 1.27 -15.33 -30.62
C PHE A 542 1.63 -15.71 -32.07
N THR A 543 2.01 -14.69 -32.83
CA THR A 543 2.37 -14.73 -34.25
C THR A 543 3.77 -14.20 -34.54
N SER A 544 4.38 -13.47 -33.60
CA SER A 544 5.68 -12.82 -33.77
C SER A 544 6.60 -13.03 -32.56
N ARG A 545 7.92 -12.92 -32.78
CA ARG A 545 8.93 -12.92 -31.69
C ARG A 545 8.89 -11.69 -30.78
N GLN A 546 8.10 -10.67 -31.11
CA GLN A 546 7.87 -9.52 -30.25
C GLN A 546 6.67 -9.73 -29.31
N ASP A 547 5.86 -10.77 -29.57
CA ASP A 547 4.69 -11.09 -28.78
C ASP A 547 5.15 -11.73 -27.45
N SER A 548 4.77 -11.10 -26.34
CA SER A 548 5.01 -11.61 -25.00
C SER A 548 3.87 -11.25 -24.06
N THR A 549 3.71 -12.03 -23.00
CA THR A 549 2.68 -11.82 -21.97
C THR A 549 3.26 -11.99 -20.58
N GLY A 550 2.69 -11.30 -19.59
CA GLY A 550 2.95 -11.58 -18.18
C GLY A 550 2.32 -12.90 -17.76
N PHE A 551 2.99 -13.60 -16.84
CA PHE A 551 2.39 -14.69 -16.10
C PHE A 551 2.78 -14.64 -14.62
N LEU A 552 1.89 -15.21 -13.80
CA LEU A 552 2.05 -15.37 -12.36
C LEU A 552 1.55 -16.75 -11.97
N LEU A 553 2.35 -17.51 -11.24
CA LEU A 553 1.96 -18.74 -10.55
C LEU A 553 2.28 -18.57 -9.07
N GLU A 554 1.26 -18.66 -8.22
CA GLU A 554 1.38 -18.70 -6.77
C GLU A 554 0.84 -20.04 -6.27
N ILE A 555 1.55 -20.68 -5.35
CA ILE A 555 1.16 -21.92 -4.68
C ILE A 555 1.46 -21.77 -3.19
N ASP A 556 0.41 -21.80 -2.38
CA ASP A 556 0.48 -21.78 -0.93
C ASP A 556 0.06 -23.12 -0.36
N VAL A 557 0.84 -23.64 0.58
CA VAL A 557 0.52 -24.86 1.33
C VAL A 557 0.68 -24.56 2.82
N TYR A 558 -0.34 -24.87 3.60
CA TYR A 558 -0.30 -24.73 5.05
C TYR A 558 -0.81 -25.97 5.76
N ARG A 559 -0.09 -26.38 6.81
CA ARG A 559 -0.52 -27.42 7.74
C ARG A 559 -0.45 -26.89 9.18
N PRO A 560 -1.57 -26.84 9.91
CA PRO A 560 -1.55 -26.77 11.36
C PRO A 560 -0.98 -28.06 11.97
N SER A 561 0.05 -27.91 12.79
CA SER A 561 0.59 -28.94 13.68
C SER A 561 1.29 -28.26 14.86
N THR A 562 1.70 -29.03 15.88
CA THR A 562 2.50 -28.53 17.02
C THR A 562 3.73 -27.76 16.58
N THR A 563 4.35 -28.17 15.48
CA THR A 563 5.20 -27.33 14.64
C THR A 563 4.43 -27.00 13.36
N PRO A 564 3.89 -25.78 13.17
CA PRO A 564 3.18 -25.43 11.95
C PRO A 564 4.16 -25.41 10.76
N VAL A 565 3.70 -25.85 9.60
CA VAL A 565 4.47 -25.79 8.35
C VAL A 565 3.71 -24.97 7.33
N SER A 566 4.30 -23.87 6.87
CA SER A 566 3.83 -23.14 5.70
C SER A 566 4.88 -23.19 4.58
N PHE A 567 4.40 -23.10 3.35
CA PHE A 567 5.19 -23.07 2.13
C PHE A 567 4.49 -22.12 1.17
N ASN A 568 5.19 -21.11 0.68
CA ASN A 568 4.74 -20.20 -0.36
C ASN A 568 5.75 -20.25 -1.50
N LEU A 569 5.28 -20.63 -2.69
CA LEU A 569 6.04 -20.56 -3.94
C LEU A 569 5.36 -19.54 -4.85
N ARG A 570 6.09 -18.47 -5.17
CA ARG A 570 5.66 -17.45 -6.12
C ARG A 570 6.60 -17.44 -7.32
N ILE A 571 6.07 -17.59 -8.52
CA ILE A 571 6.80 -17.49 -9.78
C ILE A 571 6.12 -16.41 -10.63
N SER A 572 6.85 -15.36 -10.99
CA SER A 572 6.33 -14.30 -11.87
C SER A 572 7.31 -14.04 -13.00
N GLY A 573 6.81 -13.72 -14.18
CA GLY A 573 7.67 -13.54 -15.35
C GLY A 573 6.91 -13.21 -16.62
N THR A 574 7.62 -13.38 -17.73
CA THR A 574 7.09 -13.22 -19.09
C THR A 574 7.18 -14.53 -19.86
N LEU A 575 6.16 -14.82 -20.68
CA LEU A 575 6.21 -15.83 -21.74
C LEU A 575 6.37 -15.09 -23.07
N ALA A 576 7.43 -15.37 -23.82
CA ALA A 576 7.69 -14.80 -25.15
C ALA A 576 7.70 -15.88 -26.23
N TRP A 577 7.20 -15.59 -27.44
CA TRP A 577 7.18 -16.57 -28.53
C TRP A 577 8.58 -16.86 -29.10
N ASP A 578 8.94 -18.14 -29.25
CA ASP A 578 10.24 -18.57 -29.82
C ASP A 578 10.08 -19.14 -31.24
N SER A 579 9.19 -20.14 -31.40
CA SER A 579 8.91 -20.81 -32.67
C SER A 579 7.58 -21.59 -32.62
N ALA A 580 7.03 -21.97 -33.79
CA ALA A 580 5.91 -22.90 -33.88
C ALA A 580 6.15 -23.94 -35.00
N ALA A 581 5.80 -25.20 -34.74
CA ALA A 581 5.92 -26.29 -35.71
C ALA A 581 4.87 -27.38 -35.45
N GLY A 582 4.15 -27.81 -36.48
CA GLY A 582 3.27 -28.98 -36.42
C GLY A 582 2.08 -28.90 -35.45
N GLY A 583 1.68 -27.71 -34.99
CA GLY A 583 0.66 -27.53 -33.94
C GLY A 583 1.21 -27.40 -32.52
N GLU A 584 2.55 -27.40 -32.36
CA GLU A 584 3.23 -27.03 -31.13
C GLU A 584 3.73 -25.58 -31.23
N SER A 585 3.46 -24.77 -30.20
CA SER A 585 4.07 -23.45 -29.99
C SER A 585 5.13 -23.56 -28.90
N VAL A 586 6.36 -23.15 -29.17
CA VAL A 586 7.41 -23.03 -28.15
C VAL A 586 7.44 -21.58 -27.68
N VAL A 587 7.25 -21.39 -26.37
CA VAL A 587 7.43 -20.08 -25.71
C VAL A 587 8.62 -20.16 -24.76
N SER A 588 9.36 -19.07 -24.60
CA SER A 588 10.40 -18.95 -23.59
C SER A 588 9.84 -18.22 -22.38
N ALA A 589 9.93 -18.83 -21.20
CA ALA A 589 9.62 -18.21 -19.92
C ALA A 589 10.88 -17.59 -19.31
N SER A 590 10.78 -16.37 -18.80
CA SER A 590 11.85 -15.71 -18.03
C SER A 590 11.25 -14.94 -16.87
N GLY A 591 11.91 -14.92 -15.71
CA GLY A 591 11.36 -14.22 -14.54
C GLY A 591 12.06 -14.52 -13.23
N TYR A 592 11.28 -14.43 -12.16
CA TYR A 592 11.69 -14.53 -10.77
C TYR A 592 10.89 -15.63 -10.09
N PHE A 593 11.53 -16.35 -9.17
CA PHE A 593 10.84 -17.18 -8.20
C PHE A 593 11.24 -16.78 -6.78
N ALA A 594 10.27 -16.81 -5.88
CA ALA A 594 10.47 -16.71 -4.45
C ALA A 594 9.91 -17.96 -3.80
N LEU A 595 10.73 -18.62 -2.98
CA LEU A 595 10.32 -19.71 -2.13
C LEU A 595 10.47 -19.28 -0.67
N SER A 596 9.41 -19.39 0.11
CA SER A 596 9.48 -19.21 1.57
C SER A 596 8.85 -20.39 2.29
N THR A 597 9.50 -20.81 3.38
CA THR A 597 9.04 -21.90 4.24
C THR A 597 8.93 -21.36 5.67
N GLY A 598 7.77 -21.50 6.28
CA GLY A 598 7.54 -21.18 7.69
C GLY A 598 7.58 -22.44 8.54
N GLY A 599 8.43 -22.43 9.57
CA GLY A 599 8.67 -23.55 10.47
C GLY A 599 10.07 -23.46 11.09
N PRO A 600 10.41 -24.30 12.08
CA PRO A 600 11.75 -24.31 12.68
C PRO A 600 12.82 -24.64 11.62
N GLY A 601 13.70 -23.66 11.34
CA GLY A 601 14.77 -23.75 10.34
C GLY A 601 14.48 -23.19 8.94
N GLY A 602 13.30 -22.58 8.71
CA GLY A 602 12.95 -22.03 7.39
C GLY A 602 13.75 -20.78 7.00
N THR A 603 14.48 -20.84 5.89
CA THR A 603 15.07 -19.66 5.23
C THR A 603 14.39 -19.40 3.88
N GLY A 604 14.03 -18.15 3.61
CA GLY A 604 13.48 -17.75 2.32
C GLY A 604 14.58 -17.74 1.25
N THR A 605 14.38 -18.45 0.15
CA THR A 605 15.30 -18.48 -0.99
C THR A 605 14.61 -17.92 -2.23
N GLY A 606 15.11 -16.78 -2.72
CA GLY A 606 14.69 -16.17 -3.98
C GLY A 606 15.72 -16.41 -5.07
N GLY A 607 15.27 -16.50 -6.32
CA GLY A 607 16.14 -16.67 -7.47
C GLY A 607 15.57 -16.07 -8.76
N THR A 608 16.45 -15.80 -9.71
CA THR A 608 16.08 -15.43 -11.08
C THR A 608 16.21 -16.65 -11.99
N PHE A 609 15.44 -16.68 -13.08
CA PHE A 609 15.66 -17.63 -14.18
C PHE A 609 15.58 -16.91 -15.52
N GLU A 610 16.68 -16.99 -16.28
CA GLU A 610 16.74 -16.50 -17.66
C GLU A 610 16.40 -17.63 -18.63
N LEU A 611 15.59 -17.31 -19.66
CA LEU A 611 15.15 -18.15 -20.78
C LEU A 611 15.03 -19.67 -20.53
N ARG A 612 13.87 -20.10 -20.03
CA ARG A 612 13.44 -21.52 -20.06
C ARG A 612 12.48 -21.76 -21.22
N LYS A 613 12.87 -22.62 -22.17
CA LYS A 613 11.98 -23.01 -23.27
C LYS A 613 10.88 -23.93 -22.77
N LEU A 614 9.65 -23.42 -22.70
CA LEU A 614 8.43 -24.18 -22.47
C LEU A 614 7.81 -24.53 -23.81
N ARG A 615 7.76 -25.83 -24.13
CA ARG A 615 6.91 -26.30 -25.23
C ARG A 615 5.45 -26.26 -24.79
N LEU A 616 4.58 -25.68 -25.61
CA LEU A 616 3.14 -25.64 -25.42
C LEU A 616 2.45 -26.24 -26.67
N SER A 617 2.05 -27.50 -26.59
CA SER A 617 1.23 -28.14 -27.62
C SER A 617 -0.24 -27.69 -27.53
N ARG A 618 -0.94 -27.64 -28.66
CA ARG A 618 -2.42 -27.65 -28.70
C ARG A 618 -2.90 -28.60 -29.78
N THR A 619 -3.12 -29.86 -29.40
CA THR A 619 -3.84 -30.84 -30.21
C THR A 619 -5.33 -30.52 -30.23
N THR A 620 -6.01 -30.77 -31.34
CA THR A 620 -7.46 -30.52 -31.49
C THR A 620 -8.30 -31.78 -31.75
N GLN A 621 -7.67 -32.96 -31.89
CA GLN A 621 -8.40 -34.18 -32.28
C GLN A 621 -9.16 -34.88 -31.13
N ASP A 622 -8.70 -34.77 -29.87
CA ASP A 622 -9.32 -35.46 -28.72
C ASP A 622 -9.45 -34.57 -27.45
N GLY A 623 -9.21 -33.27 -27.58
CA GLY A 623 -9.13 -32.33 -26.46
C GLY A 623 -7.82 -31.54 -26.40
N VAL A 624 -7.77 -30.52 -25.53
CA VAL A 624 -6.60 -29.63 -25.42
C VAL A 624 -5.59 -30.23 -24.45
N THR A 625 -4.41 -30.60 -24.96
CA THR A 625 -3.29 -31.08 -24.14
C THR A 625 -2.17 -30.04 -24.12
N LEU A 626 -2.02 -29.35 -22.99
CA LEU A 626 -0.86 -28.57 -22.65
C LEU A 626 0.21 -29.52 -22.09
N THR A 627 1.48 -29.36 -22.47
CA THR A 627 2.57 -30.16 -21.89
C THR A 627 3.83 -29.32 -21.81
N ALA A 628 3.96 -28.58 -20.71
CA ALA A 628 5.19 -27.88 -20.38
C ALA A 628 6.27 -28.93 -20.04
N ARG A 629 7.25 -29.04 -20.93
CA ARG A 629 8.48 -29.81 -20.73
C ARG A 629 9.66 -28.85 -20.75
N ASP A 630 10.55 -29.00 -19.78
CA ASP A 630 11.84 -28.30 -19.75
C ASP A 630 13.00 -29.24 -20.18
N GLU A 631 14.22 -28.70 -20.17
CA GLU A 631 15.43 -29.43 -20.54
C GLU A 631 15.97 -30.33 -19.41
N SER A 632 15.50 -30.18 -18.16
CA SER A 632 15.85 -31.07 -17.05
C SER A 632 15.04 -32.38 -17.05
N GLY A 633 13.97 -32.44 -17.84
CA GLY A 633 13.05 -33.57 -17.92
C GLY A 633 11.84 -33.45 -16.99
N LEU A 634 11.60 -32.28 -16.38
CA LEU A 634 10.32 -31.99 -15.73
C LEU A 634 9.23 -31.98 -16.82
N VAL A 635 8.10 -32.64 -16.53
CA VAL A 635 6.91 -32.65 -17.39
C VAL A 635 5.69 -32.31 -16.55
N ALA A 636 5.12 -31.14 -16.81
CA ALA A 636 3.80 -30.74 -16.37
C ALA A 636 2.82 -30.86 -17.55
N GLY A 637 1.93 -31.84 -17.49
CA GLY A 637 0.85 -32.03 -18.46
C GLY A 637 -0.49 -31.56 -17.90
N LEU A 638 -1.31 -30.91 -18.72
CA LEU A 638 -2.71 -30.58 -18.43
C LEU A 638 -3.56 -30.92 -19.65
N HIS A 639 -4.55 -31.80 -19.49
CA HIS A 639 -5.35 -32.36 -20.57
C HIS A 639 -6.85 -32.13 -20.33
N PHE A 640 -7.51 -31.39 -21.22
CA PHE A 640 -8.94 -31.07 -21.15
C PHE A 640 -9.73 -31.90 -22.17
N ARG A 641 -10.78 -32.61 -21.73
CA ARG A 641 -11.62 -33.48 -22.55
C ARG A 641 -13.11 -33.47 -22.16
N GLY A 642 -13.99 -33.60 -23.15
CA GLY A 642 -15.44 -33.85 -22.99
C GLY A 642 -16.32 -32.63 -22.68
N GLU A 643 -17.64 -32.89 -22.66
CA GLU A 643 -18.68 -32.02 -22.09
C GLU A 643 -19.51 -32.87 -21.10
N PRO A 644 -19.61 -32.50 -19.80
CA PRO A 644 -18.90 -31.40 -19.12
C PRO A 644 -17.37 -31.54 -19.21
N VAL A 645 -16.67 -30.41 -19.15
CA VAL A 645 -15.21 -30.37 -19.29
C VAL A 645 -14.53 -31.07 -18.12
N ARG A 646 -13.76 -32.12 -18.42
CA ARG A 646 -12.84 -32.76 -17.48
C ARG A 646 -11.41 -32.34 -17.79
N ALA A 647 -10.71 -31.76 -16.82
CA ALA A 647 -9.28 -31.50 -16.90
C ALA A 647 -8.50 -32.52 -16.06
N GLU A 648 -7.39 -33.02 -16.58
CA GLU A 648 -6.47 -33.91 -15.87
C GLU A 648 -5.07 -33.29 -15.92
N ALA A 649 -4.51 -32.95 -14.77
CA ALA A 649 -3.14 -32.45 -14.68
C ALA A 649 -2.22 -33.48 -14.03
N SER A 650 -0.95 -33.47 -14.41
CA SER A 650 0.10 -34.21 -13.71
C SER A 650 1.44 -33.49 -13.80
N ILE A 651 2.22 -33.55 -12.72
CA ILE A 651 3.60 -33.07 -12.66
C ILE A 651 4.48 -34.24 -12.26
N GLY A 652 5.55 -34.48 -13.00
CA GLY A 652 6.48 -35.57 -12.76
C GLY A 652 7.76 -35.42 -13.57
N THR A 653 8.67 -36.39 -13.45
CA THR A 653 9.92 -36.40 -14.23
C THR A 653 9.89 -37.45 -15.33
N SER A 654 10.42 -37.08 -16.48
CA SER A 654 10.54 -37.88 -17.70
C SER A 654 11.93 -38.54 -17.76
N ARG A 655 12.20 -39.49 -16.86
CA ARG A 655 13.27 -40.47 -17.14
C ARG A 655 12.79 -41.48 -18.20
N ALA A 656 13.73 -41.99 -18.98
CA ALA A 656 13.47 -42.65 -20.26
C ALA A 656 12.31 -43.67 -20.22
N VAL A 657 11.29 -43.43 -21.07
CA VAL A 657 10.17 -44.33 -21.43
C VAL A 657 8.95 -44.36 -20.48
N ALA A 658 9.00 -43.85 -19.25
CA ALA A 658 7.80 -43.79 -18.38
C ALA A 658 7.63 -42.45 -17.63
N HIS A 659 6.43 -41.86 -17.71
CA HIS A 659 6.05 -40.68 -16.90
C HIS A 659 5.47 -41.13 -15.57
N THR A 660 6.24 -40.93 -14.49
CA THR A 660 5.84 -41.19 -13.11
C THR A 660 5.39 -39.87 -12.45
N PRO A 661 4.08 -39.64 -12.30
CA PRO A 661 3.58 -38.38 -11.75
C PRO A 661 3.76 -38.33 -10.23
N ALA A 662 4.50 -37.32 -9.75
CA ALA A 662 4.66 -37.01 -8.33
C ALA A 662 3.50 -36.16 -7.79
N ALA A 663 2.79 -35.46 -8.69
CA ALA A 663 1.51 -34.82 -8.44
C ALA A 663 0.54 -35.16 -9.57
N ALA A 664 -0.74 -35.36 -9.24
CA ALA A 664 -1.82 -35.47 -10.21
C ALA A 664 -3.10 -34.81 -9.67
N LEU A 665 -3.93 -34.28 -10.56
CA LEU A 665 -5.27 -33.79 -10.23
C LEU A 665 -6.26 -34.14 -11.34
N THR A 666 -7.51 -34.38 -10.95
CA THR A 666 -8.66 -34.43 -11.84
C THR A 666 -9.61 -33.32 -11.46
N ALA A 667 -9.96 -32.46 -12.41
CA ALA A 667 -10.97 -31.43 -12.27
C ALA A 667 -12.16 -31.78 -13.18
N LEU A 668 -13.39 -31.72 -12.65
CA LEU A 668 -14.62 -31.92 -13.41
C LEU A 668 -15.48 -30.67 -13.30
N GLN A 669 -15.89 -30.11 -14.44
CA GLN A 669 -16.80 -28.96 -14.48
C GLN A 669 -18.12 -29.34 -13.81
N GLU A 670 -18.46 -28.63 -12.74
CA GLU A 670 -19.62 -28.90 -11.89
C GLU A 670 -20.18 -27.56 -11.39
N PRO A 671 -21.27 -27.04 -11.99
CA PRO A 671 -21.86 -25.76 -11.60
C PRO A 671 -22.24 -25.69 -10.11
N ALA A 672 -22.63 -26.82 -9.50
CA ALA A 672 -23.04 -26.87 -8.11
C ALA A 672 -21.89 -26.65 -7.09
N VAL A 673 -20.62 -26.49 -7.52
CA VAL A 673 -19.53 -26.12 -6.58
C VAL A 673 -19.66 -24.70 -6.04
N ALA A 674 -20.47 -23.84 -6.68
CA ALA A 674 -20.77 -22.51 -6.14
C ALA A 674 -21.78 -22.55 -4.98
N GLU A 675 -22.53 -23.64 -4.80
CA GLU A 675 -23.63 -23.72 -3.83
C GLU A 675 -23.15 -24.10 -2.41
N PRO A 676 -23.53 -23.31 -1.37
CA PRO A 676 -23.29 -23.68 0.02
C PRO A 676 -23.98 -25.01 0.37
N GLY A 677 -23.19 -26.04 0.64
CA GLY A 677 -23.67 -27.41 0.87
C GLY A 677 -22.93 -28.47 0.06
N ASN A 678 -22.29 -28.08 -1.04
CA ASN A 678 -21.42 -28.96 -1.81
C ASN A 678 -20.15 -29.34 -1.02
N ALA A 679 -19.75 -30.62 -1.05
CA ALA A 679 -18.59 -31.12 -0.30
C ALA A 679 -17.26 -30.49 -0.78
N TYR A 680 -17.10 -30.26 -2.08
CA TYR A 680 -15.93 -29.58 -2.64
C TYR A 680 -15.90 -28.11 -2.21
N HIS A 681 -17.05 -27.42 -2.21
CA HIS A 681 -17.19 -26.05 -1.72
C HIS A 681 -16.75 -25.92 -0.26
N GLN A 682 -17.25 -26.81 0.61
CA GLN A 682 -16.87 -26.82 2.04
C GLN A 682 -15.36 -27.09 2.24
N SER A 683 -14.79 -27.98 1.43
CA SER A 683 -13.36 -28.31 1.44
C SER A 683 -12.49 -27.12 1.01
N ALA A 684 -12.87 -26.42 -0.05
CA ALA A 684 -12.21 -25.20 -0.53
C ALA A 684 -12.34 -24.03 0.46
N ALA A 685 -13.52 -23.83 1.04
CA ALA A 685 -13.76 -22.85 2.10
C ALA A 685 -12.89 -23.13 3.35
N ALA A 686 -12.78 -24.38 3.78
CA ALA A 686 -11.88 -24.77 4.87
C ALA A 686 -10.40 -24.53 4.53
N ALA A 687 -9.98 -24.78 3.29
CA ALA A 687 -8.62 -24.51 2.84
C ALA A 687 -8.28 -23.02 2.86
N LEU A 688 -9.12 -22.17 2.26
CA LEU A 688 -8.96 -20.70 2.29
C LEU A 688 -8.97 -20.16 3.73
N SER A 689 -9.78 -20.73 4.62
CA SER A 689 -9.80 -20.36 6.04
C SER A 689 -8.48 -20.65 6.76
N LEU A 690 -7.88 -21.81 6.49
CA LEU A 690 -6.62 -22.23 7.10
C LEU A 690 -5.47 -21.34 6.60
N LEU A 691 -5.45 -21.06 5.30
CA LEU A 691 -4.45 -20.20 4.67
C LEU A 691 -4.57 -18.73 5.12
N GLY A 692 -5.79 -18.20 5.28
CA GLY A 692 -6.03 -16.85 5.81
C GLY A 692 -5.47 -16.61 7.22
N GLY A 693 -5.17 -17.67 7.99
CA GLY A 693 -4.44 -17.56 9.25
C GLY A 693 -2.94 -17.26 9.09
N VAL A 694 -2.37 -17.57 7.93
CA VAL A 694 -0.94 -17.40 7.59
C VAL A 694 -0.69 -16.07 6.87
N HIS A 695 -1.64 -15.61 6.04
CA HIS A 695 -1.51 -14.31 5.38
C HIS A 695 -1.63 -13.14 6.38
N THR A 696 -0.91 -12.06 6.07
CA THR A 696 -0.91 -10.81 6.85
C THR A 696 -2.11 -9.93 6.56
N ASP A 697 -2.67 -10.02 5.35
CA ASP A 697 -3.87 -9.30 4.92
C ASP A 697 -5.14 -10.00 5.45
N PRO A 698 -5.97 -9.34 6.30
CA PRO A 698 -7.20 -9.93 6.81
C PRO A 698 -8.30 -10.08 5.76
N GLU A 699 -8.26 -9.34 4.65
CA GLU A 699 -9.23 -9.46 3.55
C GLU A 699 -8.87 -10.55 2.54
N TRP A 700 -7.66 -11.13 2.58
CA TRP A 700 -7.19 -12.12 1.59
C TRP A 700 -8.14 -13.30 1.44
N ALA A 701 -8.54 -13.96 2.54
CA ALA A 701 -9.42 -15.12 2.47
C ALA A 701 -10.85 -14.76 2.00
N PRO A 702 -11.49 -13.66 2.49
CA PRO A 702 -12.71 -13.12 1.90
C PRO A 702 -12.61 -12.79 0.41
N ASP A 703 -11.50 -12.22 -0.06
CA ASP A 703 -11.28 -11.85 -1.46
C ASP A 703 -11.13 -13.08 -2.36
N GLU A 704 -10.28 -14.02 -1.99
CA GLU A 704 -10.10 -15.28 -2.73
C GLU A 704 -11.37 -16.14 -2.70
N TYR A 705 -12.13 -16.13 -1.60
CA TYR A 705 -13.44 -16.76 -1.55
C TYR A 705 -14.43 -16.10 -2.53
N ARG A 706 -14.50 -14.77 -2.58
CA ARG A 706 -15.36 -14.03 -3.56
C ARG A 706 -14.97 -14.31 -5.02
N ARG A 707 -13.67 -14.53 -5.30
CA ARG A 707 -13.17 -14.87 -6.65
C ARG A 707 -13.43 -16.33 -7.02
N LEU A 708 -13.31 -17.26 -6.06
CA LEU A 708 -13.58 -18.68 -6.27
C LEU A 708 -15.10 -18.97 -6.34
N PHE A 709 -15.91 -18.18 -5.61
CA PHE A 709 -17.36 -18.31 -5.49
C PHE A 709 -18.06 -16.95 -5.69
N PRO A 710 -18.16 -16.43 -6.93
CA PRO A 710 -18.91 -15.21 -7.17
C PRO A 710 -20.41 -15.43 -6.90
N ALA A 711 -21.06 -14.45 -6.30
CA ALA A 711 -22.50 -14.50 -6.07
C ALA A 711 -23.27 -14.51 -7.40
N GLY A 712 -24.05 -15.57 -7.64
CA GLY A 712 -24.77 -15.78 -8.91
C GLY A 712 -25.76 -14.67 -9.31
N ASP A 713 -26.18 -13.84 -8.35
CA ASP A 713 -27.17 -12.78 -8.57
C ASP A 713 -26.64 -11.56 -9.35
N ARG A 714 -25.31 -11.42 -9.51
CA ARG A 714 -24.71 -10.37 -10.36
C ARG A 714 -23.50 -10.90 -11.12
N PRO A 715 -23.56 -11.07 -12.46
CA PRO A 715 -22.35 -11.30 -13.24
C PRO A 715 -21.39 -10.14 -13.02
N ALA A 716 -20.08 -10.42 -13.00
CA ALA A 716 -19.06 -9.40 -12.93
C ALA A 716 -19.22 -8.48 -14.14
N ALA A 717 -19.76 -7.27 -13.94
CA ALA A 717 -20.21 -6.44 -15.04
C ALA A 717 -19.06 -5.53 -15.51
N THR A 718 -18.60 -5.74 -16.74
CA THR A 718 -17.58 -4.89 -17.37
C THR A 718 -18.25 -3.66 -17.97
N VAL A 719 -17.77 -2.47 -17.59
CA VAL A 719 -18.23 -1.21 -18.16
C VAL A 719 -17.31 -0.85 -19.32
N GLN A 720 -17.85 -0.77 -20.53
CA GLN A 720 -17.11 -0.36 -21.72
C GLN A 720 -17.35 1.12 -22.02
N ALA A 721 -16.30 1.84 -22.43
CA ALA A 721 -16.40 3.24 -22.84
C ALA A 721 -17.00 3.35 -24.25
N THR A 722 -18.02 4.18 -24.44
CA THR A 722 -18.56 4.51 -25.77
C THR A 722 -18.04 5.85 -26.30
N GLN A 723 -17.57 6.74 -25.41
CA GLN A 723 -16.85 7.97 -25.75
C GLN A 723 -15.34 7.77 -25.61
N ASP A 724 -14.56 8.74 -26.13
CA ASP A 724 -13.10 8.82 -26.02
C ASP A 724 -12.60 9.49 -24.72
N TRP A 725 -13.49 9.66 -23.73
CA TRP A 725 -13.19 10.25 -22.42
C TRP A 725 -14.09 9.69 -21.32
N VAL A 726 -13.60 9.82 -20.07
CA VAL A 726 -14.36 9.56 -18.84
C VAL A 726 -14.20 10.74 -17.87
N LEU A 727 -15.17 10.96 -16.98
CA LEU A 727 -15.03 11.87 -15.84
C LEU A 727 -14.64 11.04 -14.62
N PHE A 728 -13.53 11.35 -13.96
CA PHE A 728 -13.27 10.87 -12.60
C PHE A 728 -13.73 11.89 -11.57
N ARG A 729 -14.13 11.43 -10.39
CA ARG A 729 -14.35 12.25 -9.20
C ARG A 729 -13.98 11.52 -7.92
N ARG A 730 -13.65 12.27 -6.87
CA ARG A 730 -13.58 11.74 -5.51
C ARG A 730 -14.95 11.16 -5.13
N ARG A 731 -14.97 9.95 -4.58
CA ARG A 731 -16.19 9.32 -4.08
C ARG A 731 -16.64 10.03 -2.80
N ARG A 732 -17.93 10.30 -2.69
CA ARG A 732 -18.48 10.90 -1.47
C ARG A 732 -18.64 9.82 -0.40
N ARG A 733 -18.09 10.07 0.79
CA ARG A 733 -18.45 9.36 2.02
C ARG A 733 -19.37 10.28 2.81
N GLU A 734 -20.65 9.99 2.78
CA GLU A 734 -21.60 10.48 3.79
C GLU A 734 -21.70 9.39 4.86
N SER A 735 -21.89 9.81 6.11
CA SER A 735 -22.15 8.91 7.23
C SER A 735 -23.20 9.62 8.06
N CYS A 736 -24.46 9.25 7.83
CA CYS A 736 -25.62 9.91 8.41
C CYS A 736 -26.17 9.07 9.56
N GLU A 737 -26.70 9.75 10.58
CA GLU A 737 -27.50 9.09 11.60
C GLU A 737 -28.75 8.50 10.93
N GLY A 738 -28.84 7.17 10.88
CA GLY A 738 -29.89 6.51 10.13
C GLY A 738 -29.69 6.45 8.61
N ASP A 739 -28.44 6.44 8.12
CA ASP A 739 -28.13 5.63 6.94
C ASP A 739 -28.84 4.26 7.09
N PRO A 740 -29.41 3.66 6.04
CA PRO A 740 -30.10 2.38 6.15
C PRO A 740 -29.08 1.28 6.43
N VAL A 741 -28.71 1.17 7.71
CA VAL A 741 -28.22 -0.05 8.33
C VAL A 741 -29.37 -1.04 8.17
N THR A 742 -29.39 -1.75 7.04
CA THR A 742 -29.87 -3.13 7.00
C THR A 742 -29.32 -3.74 8.27
N PRO A 743 -30.18 -4.09 9.26
CA PRO A 743 -29.73 -4.37 10.62
C PRO A 743 -28.64 -5.40 10.49
N ILE A 744 -27.42 -5.00 10.86
CA ILE A 744 -26.24 -5.82 10.67
C ILE A 744 -26.60 -7.16 11.28
N ALA A 745 -26.64 -8.21 10.45
CA ALA A 745 -26.91 -9.54 10.95
C ALA A 745 -25.89 -9.77 12.06
N VAL A 746 -26.31 -10.14 13.26
CA VAL A 746 -25.40 -10.29 14.39
C VAL A 746 -25.14 -11.76 14.62
N ASP A 747 -23.86 -12.13 14.56
CA ASP A 747 -23.42 -13.48 14.86
C ASP A 747 -22.94 -13.52 16.32
N THR A 748 -23.81 -14.01 17.20
CA THR A 748 -23.41 -14.32 18.57
C THR A 748 -22.44 -15.49 18.56
N VAL A 749 -21.33 -15.36 19.28
CA VAL A 749 -20.32 -16.39 19.49
C VAL A 749 -20.16 -16.60 20.99
N THR A 750 -20.16 -17.85 21.45
CA THR A 750 -19.77 -18.17 22.82
C THR A 750 -18.24 -18.23 22.90
N VAL A 751 -17.63 -17.68 23.94
CA VAL A 751 -16.21 -17.88 24.25
C VAL A 751 -16.13 -18.69 25.53
N GLN A 752 -15.55 -19.88 25.43
CA GLN A 752 -15.36 -20.81 26.53
C GLN A 752 -13.94 -20.65 27.09
N VAL A 753 -13.80 -20.31 28.36
CA VAL A 753 -12.49 -20.12 29.01
C VAL A 753 -12.28 -21.23 30.04
N LEU A 754 -11.19 -21.97 29.90
CA LEU A 754 -10.68 -22.91 30.90
C LEU A 754 -9.41 -22.33 31.50
N THR A 755 -9.27 -22.41 32.82
CA THR A 755 -8.10 -21.88 33.53
C THR A 755 -7.44 -22.97 34.35
N MET A 756 -6.20 -23.30 33.99
CA MET A 756 -5.40 -24.35 34.59
C MET A 756 -4.39 -23.74 35.58
N PRO A 757 -3.98 -24.48 36.63
CA PRO A 757 -3.14 -23.94 37.70
C PRO A 757 -1.67 -23.75 37.29
N GLY A 758 -1.18 -24.42 36.24
CA GLY A 758 0.20 -24.29 35.77
C GLY A 758 0.36 -24.60 34.27
N SER A 759 1.56 -24.31 33.76
CA SER A 759 1.93 -24.43 32.35
C SER A 759 1.82 -25.88 31.83
N GLY A 760 2.28 -26.86 32.62
CA GLY A 760 2.18 -28.29 32.32
C GLY A 760 0.74 -28.78 32.19
N ASP A 761 -0.11 -28.46 33.16
CA ASP A 761 -1.53 -28.85 33.17
C ASP A 761 -2.29 -28.20 32.00
N ALA A 762 -1.95 -26.96 31.64
CA ALA A 762 -2.53 -26.25 30.52
C ALA A 762 -2.17 -26.88 29.16
N ARG A 763 -0.93 -27.34 29.00
CA ARG A 763 -0.47 -28.07 27.81
C ARG A 763 -1.06 -29.48 27.73
N GLU A 764 -1.23 -30.16 28.86
CA GLU A 764 -1.89 -31.47 28.91
C GLU A 764 -3.39 -31.35 28.60
N ALA A 765 -4.08 -30.34 29.15
CA ALA A 765 -5.45 -30.00 28.79
C ALA A 765 -5.59 -29.67 27.29
N ALA A 766 -4.65 -28.91 26.72
CA ALA A 766 -4.60 -28.63 25.28
C ALA A 766 -4.38 -29.90 24.45
N ARG A 767 -3.47 -30.78 24.87
CA ARG A 767 -3.23 -32.08 24.23
C ARG A 767 -4.48 -32.95 24.26
N ILE A 768 -5.16 -33.04 25.40
CA ILE A 768 -6.41 -33.78 25.58
C ILE A 768 -7.51 -33.20 24.67
N LEU A 769 -7.68 -31.88 24.59
CA LEU A 769 -8.68 -31.27 23.71
C LEU A 769 -8.39 -31.54 22.21
N LEU A 770 -7.11 -31.59 21.84
CA LEU A 770 -6.66 -31.85 20.47
C LEU A 770 -6.64 -33.34 20.07
N THR A 771 -6.57 -34.27 21.03
CA THR A 771 -6.29 -35.70 20.75
C THR A 771 -7.14 -36.74 21.50
N GLY A 772 -7.83 -36.36 22.57
CA GLY A 772 -8.61 -37.25 23.44
C GLY A 772 -10.09 -37.34 23.10
N SER A 773 -10.80 -38.21 23.83
CA SER A 773 -12.26 -38.37 23.75
C SER A 773 -12.99 -37.21 24.47
N PRO A 774 -14.22 -36.84 24.08
CA PRO A 774 -15.03 -35.86 24.82
C PRO A 774 -15.23 -36.18 26.30
N ASP A 775 -15.20 -37.46 26.67
CA ASP A 775 -15.37 -37.92 28.06
C ASP A 775 -14.11 -37.72 28.94
N GLU A 776 -12.98 -37.34 28.35
CA GLU A 776 -11.68 -37.17 29.02
C GLU A 776 -11.35 -35.69 29.31
N TRP A 777 -12.26 -34.76 29.01
CA TRP A 777 -11.96 -33.33 29.07
C TRP A 777 -11.93 -32.77 30.49
N PRO A 778 -11.12 -31.73 30.73
CA PRO A 778 -11.17 -30.99 31.99
C PRO A 778 -12.55 -30.32 32.19
N ASP A 779 -13.12 -30.52 33.38
CA ASP A 779 -14.23 -29.72 33.89
C ASP A 779 -13.82 -28.25 34.11
N GLY A 780 -14.80 -27.36 34.28
CA GLY A 780 -14.59 -26.00 34.77
C GLY A 780 -14.68 -24.88 33.73
N TRP A 781 -14.93 -25.19 32.45
CA TRP A 781 -15.16 -24.21 31.39
C TRP A 781 -16.20 -23.14 31.75
N GLN A 782 -15.83 -21.87 31.58
CA GLN A 782 -16.69 -20.71 31.79
C GLN A 782 -17.09 -20.08 30.45
N ALA A 783 -18.39 -20.00 30.18
CA ALA A 783 -18.92 -19.40 28.96
C ALA A 783 -19.08 -17.87 29.09
N SER A 784 -18.73 -17.15 28.03
CA SER A 784 -18.99 -15.70 27.89
C SER A 784 -19.38 -15.39 26.45
N GLU A 785 -20.53 -14.76 26.24
CA GLU A 785 -20.97 -14.39 24.89
C GLU A 785 -20.25 -13.14 24.39
N VAL A 786 -20.00 -13.12 23.09
CA VAL A 786 -19.54 -11.97 22.30
C VAL A 786 -20.35 -11.90 21.02
N VAL A 787 -20.43 -10.72 20.42
CA VAL A 787 -21.20 -10.45 19.21
C VAL A 787 -20.25 -9.99 18.10
N PHE A 788 -20.39 -10.60 16.94
CA PHE A 788 -19.75 -10.21 15.69
C PHE A 788 -20.76 -9.67 14.69
N GLU A 789 -20.27 -8.92 13.71
CA GLU A 789 -20.99 -8.65 12.47
C GLU A 789 -21.11 -9.95 11.66
N GLY A 790 -22.28 -10.13 11.03
CA GLY A 790 -22.77 -11.40 10.53
C GLY A 790 -22.02 -11.83 9.28
N GLY A 791 -21.47 -13.05 9.32
CA GLY A 791 -20.54 -13.52 8.29
C GLY A 791 -19.20 -12.77 8.22
N THR A 792 -18.89 -11.82 9.12
CA THR A 792 -17.60 -11.11 9.14
C THR A 792 -16.80 -11.33 10.42
N THR A 793 -15.54 -10.92 10.39
CA THR A 793 -14.56 -11.03 11.48
C THR A 793 -14.63 -9.85 12.47
N THR A 794 -15.45 -8.83 12.17
CA THR A 794 -15.56 -7.60 12.96
C THR A 794 -16.23 -7.87 14.32
N LEU A 795 -15.46 -7.77 15.40
CA LEU A 795 -15.97 -7.90 16.77
C LEU A 795 -16.77 -6.64 17.15
N LEU A 796 -18.10 -6.76 17.22
CA LEU A 796 -19.01 -5.67 17.64
C LEU A 796 -19.05 -5.49 19.16
N THR A 797 -18.55 -6.47 19.92
CA THR A 797 -18.39 -6.33 21.38
C THR A 797 -17.21 -5.39 21.68
N PRO A 798 -17.41 -4.26 22.38
CA PRO A 798 -16.32 -3.34 22.69
C PRO A 798 -15.20 -4.04 23.47
N GLY A 799 -13.94 -3.77 23.10
CA GLY A 799 -12.75 -4.37 23.73
C GLY A 799 -12.80 -4.38 25.26
N PRO A 800 -13.06 -3.24 25.95
CA PRO A 800 -13.17 -3.21 27.41
C PRO A 800 -14.25 -4.14 27.99
N SER A 801 -15.37 -4.34 27.28
CA SER A 801 -16.43 -5.26 27.69
C SER A 801 -16.01 -6.73 27.53
N TRP A 802 -15.28 -7.06 26.46
CA TRP A 802 -14.68 -8.39 26.29
C TRP A 802 -13.60 -8.67 27.35
N GLN A 803 -12.72 -7.70 27.61
CA GLN A 803 -11.68 -7.80 28.65
C GLN A 803 -12.27 -8.06 30.05
N GLN A 804 -13.38 -7.41 30.39
CA GLN A 804 -14.10 -7.65 31.65
C GLN A 804 -14.71 -9.07 31.69
N ARG A 805 -15.35 -9.51 30.59
CA ARG A 805 -15.95 -10.85 30.47
C ARG A 805 -14.88 -11.95 30.61
N TYR A 806 -13.78 -11.83 29.88
CA TYR A 806 -12.62 -12.75 29.95
C TYR A 806 -12.11 -12.93 31.38
N ARG A 807 -11.89 -11.83 32.11
CA ARG A 807 -11.46 -11.89 33.52
C ARG A 807 -12.54 -12.50 34.44
N SER A 808 -13.82 -12.21 34.21
CA SER A 808 -14.91 -12.81 34.99
C SER A 808 -15.10 -14.31 34.72
N ALA A 809 -14.70 -14.78 33.53
CA ALA A 809 -14.61 -16.19 33.16
C ALA A 809 -13.33 -16.88 33.72
N GLY A 810 -12.57 -16.20 34.57
CA GLY A 810 -11.35 -16.71 35.20
C GLY A 810 -10.08 -16.63 34.34
N GLY A 811 -10.17 -16.05 33.13
CA GLY A 811 -9.07 -16.05 32.15
C GLY A 811 -7.79 -15.41 32.68
N ALA A 812 -6.68 -16.14 32.56
CA ALA A 812 -5.38 -15.78 33.12
C ALA A 812 -4.45 -15.05 32.13
N ASN A 813 -3.19 -14.84 32.52
CA ASN A 813 -2.23 -14.01 31.77
C ASN A 813 -1.46 -14.77 30.67
N ALA A 814 -1.48 -16.10 30.66
CA ALA A 814 -0.91 -16.90 29.58
C ALA A 814 -1.99 -17.76 28.92
N ILE A 815 -1.94 -17.89 27.59
CA ILE A 815 -2.83 -18.77 26.82
C ILE A 815 -2.03 -20.00 26.41
N ALA A 816 -2.56 -21.19 26.69
CA ALA A 816 -2.00 -22.50 26.31
C ALA A 816 -2.79 -23.23 25.20
N LEU A 817 -3.94 -22.69 24.78
CA LEU A 817 -4.61 -23.05 23.52
C LEU A 817 -5.65 -21.99 23.16
N ALA A 818 -5.79 -21.68 21.88
CA ALA A 818 -6.90 -20.89 21.34
C ALA A 818 -7.45 -21.56 20.08
N GLY A 819 -8.77 -21.74 19.99
CA GLY A 819 -9.45 -22.33 18.83
C GLY A 819 -10.86 -21.79 18.62
N TYR A 820 -11.46 -22.09 17.46
CA TYR A 820 -12.80 -21.62 17.09
C TYR A 820 -13.65 -22.71 16.43
N ALA A 821 -14.86 -22.86 16.95
CA ALA A 821 -15.95 -23.65 16.41
C ALA A 821 -16.95 -22.82 15.62
N ALA A 822 -17.47 -23.38 14.54
CA ALA A 822 -18.70 -22.89 13.93
C ALA A 822 -19.91 -23.74 14.30
N ALA A 823 -21.10 -23.11 14.24
CA ALA A 823 -22.35 -23.83 14.23
C ALA A 823 -22.54 -24.60 12.91
N PRO A 824 -23.20 -25.78 12.92
CA PRO A 824 -23.56 -26.47 11.69
C PRO A 824 -24.42 -25.58 10.78
N GLY A 825 -23.97 -25.34 9.55
CA GLY A 825 -24.66 -24.50 8.57
C GLY A 825 -24.32 -23.00 8.61
N ALA A 826 -23.50 -22.52 9.56
CA ALA A 826 -22.88 -21.21 9.46
C ALA A 826 -21.81 -21.19 8.34
N LEU A 827 -21.29 -20.00 7.99
CA LEU A 827 -20.13 -19.80 7.07
C LEU A 827 -18.80 -20.24 7.73
N GLY A 828 -18.81 -21.45 8.27
CA GLY A 828 -18.22 -21.74 9.56
C GLY A 828 -16.70 -21.62 9.68
N PRO A 829 -15.90 -22.24 8.80
CA PRO A 829 -14.45 -22.21 8.92
C PRO A 829 -13.92 -20.79 8.70
N LEU A 830 -14.22 -20.20 7.53
CA LEU A 830 -13.64 -18.97 6.99
C LEU A 830 -13.64 -17.80 7.97
N VAL A 831 -14.79 -17.56 8.58
CA VAL A 831 -14.97 -16.42 9.47
C VAL A 831 -14.35 -16.72 10.84
N GLY A 832 -14.27 -17.99 11.24
CA GLY A 832 -13.83 -18.43 12.56
C GLY A 832 -12.40 -18.08 12.93
N ALA A 833 -11.45 -18.27 12.00
CA ALA A 833 -10.04 -17.92 12.24
C ALA A 833 -9.86 -16.41 12.47
N GLY A 834 -10.52 -15.58 11.67
CA GLY A 834 -10.48 -14.12 11.84
C GLY A 834 -11.22 -13.65 13.10
N ARG A 835 -12.34 -14.29 13.47
CA ARG A 835 -13.04 -14.03 14.74
C ARG A 835 -12.19 -14.38 15.95
N LEU A 836 -11.46 -15.48 15.91
CA LEU A 836 -10.50 -15.85 16.95
C LEU A 836 -9.37 -14.81 17.06
N ARG A 837 -8.80 -14.39 15.92
CA ARG A 837 -7.77 -13.34 15.86
C ARG A 837 -8.28 -12.02 16.45
N ALA A 838 -9.50 -11.61 16.11
CA ALA A 838 -10.15 -10.43 16.66
C ALA A 838 -10.31 -10.53 18.20
N LEU A 839 -10.78 -11.68 18.71
CA LEU A 839 -10.91 -11.92 20.15
C LEU A 839 -9.57 -11.88 20.89
N LEU A 840 -8.54 -12.52 20.33
CA LEU A 840 -7.19 -12.50 20.89
C LEU A 840 -6.61 -11.09 20.90
N SER A 841 -6.80 -10.32 19.82
CA SER A 841 -6.33 -8.92 19.73
C SER A 841 -7.06 -7.97 20.69
N ALA A 842 -8.26 -8.34 21.14
CA ALA A 842 -9.08 -7.56 22.06
C ALA A 842 -8.94 -8.00 23.54
N LEU A 843 -8.05 -8.95 23.86
CA LEU A 843 -7.77 -9.38 25.24
C LEU A 843 -7.12 -8.27 26.09
N PRO A 844 -7.05 -8.43 27.43
CA PRO A 844 -6.38 -7.45 28.28
C PRO A 844 -4.89 -7.32 27.94
N PRO A 845 -4.30 -6.11 28.01
CA PRO A 845 -2.85 -5.95 27.89
C PRO A 845 -2.14 -6.78 28.98
N GLY A 846 -1.08 -7.48 28.60
CA GLY A 846 -0.37 -8.44 29.45
C GLY A 846 -0.83 -9.89 29.33
N VAL A 847 -1.89 -10.20 28.56
CA VAL A 847 -2.20 -11.58 28.18
C VAL A 847 -1.37 -11.97 26.95
N VAL A 848 -0.55 -13.01 27.07
CA VAL A 848 0.41 -13.43 26.02
C VAL A 848 0.15 -14.90 25.63
N PRO A 849 0.17 -15.27 24.34
CA PRO A 849 0.21 -16.67 23.93
C PRO A 849 1.52 -17.34 24.38
N ASP A 850 1.46 -18.55 24.92
CA ASP A 850 2.66 -19.39 25.12
C ASP A 850 3.41 -19.50 23.77
N PRO A 851 4.70 -19.14 23.67
CA PRO A 851 5.44 -19.15 22.40
C PRO A 851 5.55 -20.55 21.77
N ALA A 852 5.29 -21.62 22.52
CA ALA A 852 5.16 -22.97 22.00
C ALA A 852 3.84 -23.24 21.23
N LEU A 853 2.96 -22.24 21.07
CA LEU A 853 1.64 -22.45 20.47
C LEU A 853 1.56 -22.29 18.94
N PRO A 854 0.94 -23.25 18.25
CA PRO A 854 0.16 -22.96 17.07
C PRO A 854 -1.23 -22.45 17.46
N ALA A 855 -1.61 -21.25 17.01
CA ALA A 855 -3.02 -20.84 17.01
C ALA A 855 -3.74 -21.56 15.87
N VAL A 856 -4.58 -22.55 16.18
CA VAL A 856 -5.17 -23.46 15.18
C VAL A 856 -6.69 -23.33 15.12
N PRO A 857 -7.29 -23.21 13.91
CA PRO A 857 -8.71 -23.48 13.71
C PRO A 857 -8.97 -24.98 13.92
N VAL A 858 -9.45 -25.36 15.11
CA VAL A 858 -9.75 -26.74 15.48
C VAL A 858 -11.27 -26.95 15.44
N ILE A 859 -11.72 -27.98 14.73
CA ILE A 859 -13.12 -28.43 14.77
C ILE A 859 -13.43 -28.83 16.22
N PRO A 860 -14.41 -28.22 16.92
CA PRO A 860 -14.74 -28.63 18.27
C PRO A 860 -15.32 -30.05 18.25
N PRO A 861 -15.05 -30.86 19.26
CA PRO A 861 -15.84 -32.07 19.44
C PRO A 861 -17.16 -31.70 20.15
N SER A 862 -18.10 -32.63 20.22
CA SER A 862 -19.53 -32.32 20.37
C SER A 862 -19.96 -31.54 21.61
N GLY A 863 -19.21 -31.60 22.72
CA GLY A 863 -19.55 -30.94 23.99
C GLY A 863 -19.42 -29.41 24.00
N LEU A 864 -18.53 -28.83 23.19
CA LEU A 864 -18.31 -27.38 23.11
C LEU A 864 -19.07 -26.73 21.94
N ARG A 865 -20.08 -27.41 21.38
CA ARG A 865 -20.85 -26.89 20.25
C ARG A 865 -21.73 -25.70 20.68
N PRO A 866 -21.86 -24.68 19.82
CA PRO A 866 -22.77 -23.56 20.08
C PRO A 866 -24.22 -24.04 20.22
N GLY A 867 -24.96 -23.43 21.13
CA GLY A 867 -26.39 -23.65 21.30
C GLY A 867 -27.23 -23.11 20.13
N PRO A 868 -28.53 -23.44 20.06
CA PRO A 868 -29.40 -22.93 19.00
C PRO A 868 -29.46 -21.39 19.04
N GLY A 869 -29.13 -20.75 17.91
CA GLY A 869 -29.07 -19.29 17.78
C GLY A 869 -27.69 -18.67 17.95
N ILE A 870 -26.64 -19.47 18.21
CA ILE A 870 -25.25 -19.03 18.30
C ILE A 870 -24.50 -19.48 17.04
N SER A 871 -23.73 -18.59 16.41
CA SER A 871 -23.04 -18.82 15.13
C SER A 871 -21.71 -19.57 15.27
N GLY A 872 -21.11 -19.59 16.47
CA GLY A 872 -19.87 -20.30 16.76
C GLY A 872 -19.48 -20.32 18.23
N SER A 873 -18.43 -21.07 18.58
CA SER A 873 -17.86 -21.14 19.93
C SER A 873 -16.33 -21.03 19.88
N ALA A 874 -15.75 -19.91 20.32
CA ALA A 874 -14.32 -19.83 20.60
C ALA A 874 -14.00 -20.57 21.90
N PHE A 875 -12.79 -21.11 22.03
CA PHE A 875 -12.30 -21.72 23.27
C PHE A 875 -10.86 -21.34 23.56
N LEU A 876 -10.60 -20.99 24.82
CA LEU A 876 -9.32 -20.53 25.33
C LEU A 876 -8.93 -21.38 26.54
N ILE A 877 -7.80 -22.08 26.47
CA ILE A 877 -7.16 -22.68 27.65
C ILE A 877 -6.11 -21.70 28.12
N THR A 878 -6.17 -21.29 29.38
CA THR A 878 -5.34 -20.25 29.98
C THR A 878 -4.70 -20.76 31.27
N TYR A 879 -3.61 -20.15 31.70
CA TYR A 879 -2.99 -20.43 32.99
C TYR A 879 -2.35 -19.17 33.56
N ALA A 880 -2.26 -19.10 34.89
CA ALA A 880 -1.40 -18.13 35.53
C ALA A 880 0.03 -18.64 35.37
N PRO A 881 0.93 -17.94 34.65
CA PRO A 881 2.32 -18.36 34.62
C PRO A 881 2.88 -18.24 36.05
N THR A 882 3.45 -19.33 36.56
CA THR A 882 4.21 -19.29 37.81
C THR A 882 5.32 -18.27 37.62
N PRO A 883 5.42 -17.20 38.43
CA PRO A 883 6.55 -16.29 38.32
C PRO A 883 7.83 -17.10 38.62
N PRO A 884 8.89 -17.00 37.79
CA PRO A 884 10.12 -17.74 38.02
C PRO A 884 10.66 -17.45 39.45
N PRO A 885 11.09 -18.48 40.19
CA PRO A 885 11.36 -18.37 41.63
C PRO A 885 12.65 -17.62 41.93
N VAL A 886 13.52 -17.39 40.93
CA VAL A 886 14.85 -16.78 41.11
C VAL A 886 14.93 -15.41 40.44
N ARG A 887 14.69 -14.34 41.22
CA ARG A 887 14.94 -12.95 40.84
C ARG A 887 16.44 -12.61 40.84
N ALA A 888 17.21 -13.25 39.97
CA ALA A 888 18.64 -13.04 39.83
C ALA A 888 19.05 -12.62 38.42
N LEU A 889 20.09 -11.77 38.35
CA LEU A 889 20.91 -11.57 37.17
C LEU A 889 22.09 -12.55 37.23
N ALA A 890 22.23 -13.42 36.24
CA ALA A 890 23.41 -14.25 36.05
C ALA A 890 24.38 -13.58 35.08
N VAL A 891 25.61 -13.32 35.53
CA VAL A 891 26.69 -12.78 34.70
C VAL A 891 27.56 -13.94 34.21
N LYS A 892 27.65 -14.10 32.89
CA LYS A 892 28.42 -15.17 32.23
C LYS A 892 29.41 -14.55 31.25
N ALA A 893 30.58 -15.17 31.07
CA ALA A 893 31.54 -14.80 30.04
C ALA A 893 31.80 -15.96 29.08
N VAL A 894 31.99 -15.64 27.81
CA VAL A 894 32.39 -16.57 26.75
C VAL A 894 33.58 -15.99 26.01
N PHE A 895 34.59 -16.80 25.72
CA PHE A 895 35.70 -16.40 24.87
C PHE A 895 35.41 -16.79 23.42
N VAL A 896 35.60 -15.87 22.47
CA VAL A 896 35.32 -16.10 21.04
C VAL A 896 36.40 -16.99 20.43
N SER A 897 35.99 -18.15 19.92
CA SER A 897 36.84 -19.06 19.16
C SER A 897 36.04 -19.71 18.02
N GLU A 898 36.71 -20.30 17.02
CA GLU A 898 36.04 -21.05 15.96
C GLU A 898 35.21 -22.23 16.50
N ALA A 899 35.53 -22.74 17.70
CA ALA A 899 34.88 -23.90 18.30
C ALA A 899 33.55 -23.59 19.00
N ASN A 900 33.20 -22.31 19.20
CA ASN A 900 31.97 -21.89 19.89
C ASN A 900 31.25 -20.70 19.20
N GLN A 901 31.50 -20.51 17.91
CA GLN A 901 30.92 -19.41 17.14
C GLN A 901 29.39 -19.52 17.00
N ASP A 902 28.86 -20.74 16.91
CA ASP A 902 27.41 -20.99 16.78
C ASP A 902 26.68 -20.60 18.08
N GLU A 903 27.22 -20.92 19.25
CA GLU A 903 26.67 -20.47 20.54
C GLU A 903 26.73 -18.95 20.71
N ILE A 904 27.77 -18.29 20.19
CA ILE A 904 27.90 -16.82 20.23
C ILE A 904 26.88 -16.15 19.31
N ASP A 905 26.71 -16.66 18.09
CA ASP A 905 25.70 -16.17 17.15
C ASP A 905 24.27 -16.42 17.67
N ALA A 906 24.05 -17.50 18.44
CA ALA A 906 22.79 -17.82 19.11
C ALA A 906 22.56 -17.03 20.43
N VAL A 907 23.61 -16.48 21.06
CA VAL A 907 23.46 -15.46 22.11
C VAL A 907 23.07 -14.10 21.50
N ARG A 908 23.63 -13.75 20.33
CA ARG A 908 23.31 -12.51 19.60
C ARG A 908 21.94 -12.55 18.90
N ARG A 909 21.53 -13.70 18.37
CA ARG A 909 20.20 -13.95 17.79
C ARG A 909 19.47 -14.91 18.75
N PRO A 910 18.53 -14.45 19.59
CA PRO A 910 18.03 -15.21 20.73
C PRO A 910 17.45 -16.57 20.33
N ASP A 911 18.24 -17.62 20.50
CA ASP A 911 17.78 -18.99 20.40
C ASP A 911 17.58 -19.52 21.83
N PRO A 912 16.33 -19.80 22.26
CA PRO A 912 16.06 -20.36 23.59
C PRO A 912 16.64 -21.78 23.78
N ALA A 913 17.13 -22.43 22.71
CA ALA A 913 17.82 -23.72 22.78
C ALA A 913 19.29 -23.62 23.23
N VAL A 914 19.89 -22.43 23.35
CA VAL A 914 21.27 -22.29 23.84
C VAL A 914 21.39 -22.82 25.26
N ASP A 915 22.22 -23.84 25.46
CA ASP A 915 22.60 -24.25 26.81
C ASP A 915 23.63 -23.29 27.40
N THR A 916 23.14 -22.26 28.10
CA THR A 916 24.00 -21.31 28.81
C THR A 916 24.78 -21.96 29.96
N GLY A 917 24.52 -23.23 30.30
CA GLY A 917 25.29 -24.05 31.24
C GLY A 917 26.44 -24.85 30.60
N ALA A 918 26.60 -24.82 29.28
CA ALA A 918 27.70 -25.50 28.58
C ALA A 918 29.08 -24.94 29.00
N GLU A 919 30.12 -25.78 28.91
CA GLU A 919 31.50 -25.43 29.31
C GLU A 919 32.07 -24.19 28.60
N ALA A 920 31.50 -23.79 27.46
CA ALA A 920 31.83 -22.56 26.74
C ALA A 920 31.53 -21.27 27.55
N PHE A 921 30.61 -21.31 28.52
CA PHE A 921 30.20 -20.16 29.32
C PHE A 921 30.72 -20.25 30.76
N ALA A 922 31.70 -19.41 31.09
CA ALA A 922 32.17 -19.25 32.46
C ALA A 922 31.17 -18.44 33.29
N ALA A 923 30.61 -19.03 34.36
CA ALA A 923 29.79 -18.31 35.32
C ALA A 923 30.66 -17.39 36.20
N LEU A 924 30.42 -16.08 36.12
CA LEU A 924 31.18 -15.07 36.88
C LEU A 924 30.49 -14.68 38.20
N GLY A 925 29.16 -14.77 38.24
CA GLY A 925 28.38 -14.56 39.45
C GLY A 925 26.89 -14.50 39.16
N GLU A 926 26.07 -14.71 40.18
CA GLU A 926 24.62 -14.71 40.09
C GLU A 926 24.03 -14.07 41.35
N GLY A 927 22.98 -13.28 41.19
CA GLY A 927 22.23 -12.68 42.31
C GLY A 927 21.27 -11.58 41.88
N GLY A 928 20.29 -11.27 42.73
CA GLY A 928 19.47 -10.06 42.63
C GLY A 928 20.19 -8.82 43.16
N PRO A 929 19.56 -7.63 43.13
CA PRO A 929 20.20 -6.33 43.38
C PRO A 929 20.97 -6.24 44.71
N ASP A 930 20.41 -6.78 45.80
CA ASP A 930 21.03 -6.76 47.13
C ASP A 930 22.12 -7.84 47.35
N SER A 931 22.34 -8.73 46.37
CA SER A 931 23.11 -9.97 46.55
C SER A 931 24.24 -10.18 45.55
N LEU A 932 24.13 -9.62 44.33
CA LEU A 932 25.16 -9.73 43.30
C LEU A 932 26.40 -8.90 43.69
N ARG A 933 27.43 -9.58 44.21
CA ARG A 933 28.70 -8.92 44.57
C ARG A 933 29.55 -8.66 43.33
N ILE A 934 29.44 -7.45 42.77
CA ILE A 934 30.21 -7.00 41.59
C ILE A 934 31.73 -7.25 41.75
N ALA A 935 32.30 -7.04 42.94
CA ALA A 935 33.70 -7.33 43.21
C ALA A 935 34.07 -8.83 43.05
N GLY A 936 33.12 -9.73 43.29
CA GLY A 936 33.26 -11.17 43.03
C GLY A 936 33.22 -11.49 41.54
N VAL A 937 32.29 -10.88 40.79
CA VAL A 937 32.19 -10.98 39.33
C VAL A 937 33.50 -10.55 38.66
N LEU A 938 34.09 -9.43 39.10
CA LEU A 938 35.38 -8.94 38.61
C LEU A 938 36.54 -9.91 38.94
N ALA A 939 36.57 -10.48 40.14
CA ALA A 939 37.61 -11.44 40.53
C ALA A 939 37.51 -12.78 39.76
N GLN A 940 36.29 -13.23 39.44
CA GLN A 940 36.09 -14.38 38.56
C GLN A 940 36.49 -14.06 37.11
N LEU A 941 36.20 -12.84 36.62
CA LEU A 941 36.66 -12.42 35.30
C LEU A 941 38.19 -12.35 35.21
N ASP A 942 38.87 -11.89 36.25
CA ASP A 942 40.35 -11.92 36.32
C ASP A 942 40.90 -13.34 36.32
N THR A 943 40.24 -14.26 37.04
CA THR A 943 40.61 -15.68 37.06
C THR A 943 40.39 -16.33 35.69
N PHE A 944 39.26 -16.03 35.03
CA PHE A 944 38.96 -16.46 33.67
C PHE A 944 39.99 -15.93 32.66
N ARG A 945 40.32 -14.63 32.71
CA ARG A 945 41.38 -14.03 31.88
C ARG A 945 42.74 -14.66 32.13
N ALA A 946 43.13 -14.87 33.39
CA ALA A 946 44.41 -15.50 33.74
C ALA A 946 44.55 -16.92 33.19
N ASN A 947 43.45 -17.69 33.17
CA ASN A 947 43.41 -19.03 32.59
C ASN A 947 43.47 -19.05 31.05
N GLN A 948 43.13 -17.94 30.39
CA GLN A 948 43.18 -17.76 28.92
C GLN A 948 44.38 -16.90 28.46
N ALA A 949 45.24 -16.46 29.38
CA ALA A 949 46.22 -15.38 29.15
C ALA A 949 47.35 -15.71 28.17
N SER A 950 47.51 -16.97 27.72
CA SER A 950 48.50 -17.36 26.73
C SER A 950 48.15 -16.97 25.28
N ALA A 951 46.98 -16.37 25.03
CA ALA A 951 46.44 -16.18 23.69
C ALA A 951 46.17 -14.72 23.24
N LEU A 952 46.30 -13.71 24.10
CA LEU A 952 45.74 -12.37 23.84
C LEU A 952 46.68 -11.20 24.21
N GLU A 953 47.09 -10.40 23.22
CA GLU A 953 47.75 -9.10 23.45
C GLU A 953 46.75 -7.93 23.57
N ALA A 954 45.57 -8.05 22.95
CA ALA A 954 44.49 -7.08 23.04
C ALA A 954 43.12 -7.78 23.03
N VAL A 955 42.18 -7.27 23.81
CA VAL A 955 40.88 -7.91 24.07
C VAL A 955 39.75 -6.94 23.73
N ARG A 956 38.61 -7.45 23.27
CA ARG A 956 37.36 -6.70 23.10
C ARG A 956 36.23 -7.38 23.87
N VAL A 957 35.41 -6.60 24.55
CA VAL A 957 34.26 -7.09 25.32
C VAL A 957 32.98 -6.49 24.76
N GLU A 958 32.10 -7.35 24.24
CA GLU A 958 30.72 -7.03 23.85
C GLU A 958 29.77 -7.54 24.94
N THR A 959 28.71 -6.78 25.21
CA THR A 959 27.72 -7.13 26.24
C THR A 959 26.34 -7.32 25.63
N VAL A 960 25.76 -8.50 25.84
CA VAL A 960 24.39 -8.84 25.44
C VAL A 960 23.57 -9.08 26.70
N ILE A 961 22.42 -8.43 26.82
CA ILE A 961 21.52 -8.58 27.97
C ILE A 961 20.26 -9.30 27.52
N TRP A 962 20.00 -10.44 28.14
CA TRP A 962 18.80 -11.24 27.97
C TRP A 962 17.86 -11.00 29.15
N THR A 963 16.61 -10.59 28.89
CA THR A 963 15.57 -10.38 29.91
C THR A 963 14.33 -11.25 29.67
N HIS A 964 13.76 -11.81 30.74
CA HIS A 964 12.56 -12.63 30.63
C HIS A 964 11.30 -11.76 30.40
N PRO A 965 10.40 -12.07 29.45
CA PRO A 965 9.27 -11.20 29.11
C PRO A 965 8.19 -11.12 30.19
N LEU A 966 8.18 -12.04 31.16
CA LEU A 966 7.30 -11.97 32.33
C LEU A 966 7.77 -10.98 33.41
N LEU A 967 8.96 -10.38 33.27
CA LEU A 967 9.37 -9.27 34.14
C LEU A 967 8.43 -8.09 33.93
N SER A 968 7.90 -7.55 35.03
CA SER A 968 7.23 -6.24 34.98
C SER A 968 8.21 -5.14 34.57
N ASP A 969 7.72 -4.01 34.10
CA ASP A 969 8.58 -2.94 33.58
C ASP A 969 9.57 -2.42 34.65
N GLY A 970 9.15 -2.35 35.92
CA GLY A 970 10.03 -1.99 37.03
C GLY A 970 11.09 -3.04 37.35
N GLU A 971 10.75 -4.34 37.32
CA GLU A 971 11.74 -5.41 37.53
C GLU A 971 12.72 -5.50 36.35
N ARG A 972 12.27 -5.19 35.13
CA ARG A 972 13.13 -5.08 33.95
C ARG A 972 14.09 -3.90 34.08
N GLU A 973 13.61 -2.75 34.57
CA GLU A 973 14.44 -1.58 34.85
C GLU A 973 15.47 -1.87 35.95
N GLU A 974 15.10 -2.56 37.05
CA GLU A 974 16.03 -3.02 38.09
C GLU A 974 17.11 -3.97 37.55
N MET A 975 16.76 -4.92 36.67
CA MET A 975 17.74 -5.82 36.05
C MET A 975 18.66 -5.12 35.05
N LEU A 976 18.15 -4.12 34.33
CA LEU A 976 18.95 -3.30 33.41
C LEU A 976 19.90 -2.37 34.17
N ASP A 977 19.47 -1.76 35.28
CA ASP A 977 20.34 -0.97 36.15
C ASP A 977 21.44 -1.86 36.76
N LEU A 978 21.10 -3.04 37.29
CA LEU A 978 22.08 -3.97 37.86
C LEU A 978 23.11 -4.43 36.82
N ALA A 979 22.69 -4.70 35.57
CA ALA A 979 23.61 -5.00 34.47
C ALA A 979 24.48 -3.78 34.11
N GLY A 980 23.91 -2.57 34.12
CA GLY A 980 24.62 -1.30 33.95
C GLY A 980 25.67 -1.05 35.03
N GLN A 981 25.41 -1.40 36.29
CA GLN A 981 26.38 -1.32 37.38
C GLN A 981 27.58 -2.26 37.16
N VAL A 982 27.34 -3.48 36.66
CA VAL A 982 28.42 -4.42 36.28
C VAL A 982 29.24 -3.85 35.10
N GLN A 983 28.59 -3.32 34.07
CA GLN A 983 29.26 -2.66 32.94
C GLN A 983 30.10 -1.45 33.37
N LEU A 984 29.58 -0.59 34.24
CA LEU A 984 30.27 0.59 34.75
C LEU A 984 31.52 0.19 35.55
N ALA A 985 31.43 -0.88 36.35
CA ALA A 985 32.56 -1.43 37.09
C ALA A 985 33.64 -2.05 36.18
N LEU A 986 33.24 -2.64 35.04
CA LEU A 986 34.16 -3.10 34.00
C LEU A 986 34.85 -1.92 33.30
N ALA A 987 34.10 -0.89 32.90
CA ALA A 987 34.61 0.31 32.23
C ALA A 987 35.57 1.15 33.11
N GLY A 988 35.46 1.02 34.43
CA GLY A 988 36.36 1.64 35.41
C GLY A 988 37.79 1.06 35.44
N ARG A 989 38.06 -0.04 34.72
CA ARG A 989 39.39 -0.63 34.59
C ARG A 989 40.07 -0.14 33.32
N ASP A 990 41.26 0.46 33.46
CA ASP A 990 41.99 1.08 32.34
C ASP A 990 42.29 0.12 31.18
N GLU A 991 42.39 -1.18 31.44
CA GLU A 991 42.57 -2.25 30.43
C GLU A 991 41.33 -2.50 29.54
N VAL A 992 40.13 -2.14 30.01
CA VAL A 992 38.83 -2.40 29.33
C VAL A 992 38.20 -1.10 28.80
N ARG A 993 38.67 0.05 29.31
CA ARG A 993 38.14 1.41 29.15
C ARG A 993 38.01 1.91 27.70
N SER A 994 38.71 1.32 26.75
CA SER A 994 38.64 1.67 25.32
C SER A 994 37.52 0.95 24.56
N LEU A 995 36.89 -0.08 25.14
CA LEU A 995 36.19 -1.13 24.38
C LEU A 995 34.67 -1.17 24.65
N THR A 996 34.21 -0.77 25.84
CA THR A 996 32.78 -0.71 26.22
C THR A 996 32.09 0.57 25.74
N LYS A 997 32.26 0.93 24.46
CA LYS A 997 31.71 2.18 23.86
C LYS A 997 30.34 2.05 23.19
N HIS A 998 29.72 0.87 23.24
CA HIS A 998 28.47 0.58 22.53
C HIS A 998 27.40 0.21 23.56
N ASP A 999 26.17 0.66 23.33
CA ASP A 999 25.02 0.28 24.17
C ASP A 999 24.80 -1.24 24.09
N PRO A 1000 24.39 -1.90 25.20
CA PRO A 1000 24.17 -3.35 25.19
C PRO A 1000 23.06 -3.74 24.22
N ILE A 1001 23.27 -4.85 23.53
CA ILE A 1001 22.21 -5.48 22.73
C ILE A 1001 21.20 -6.07 23.73
N GLN A 1002 20.04 -5.44 23.85
CA GLN A 1002 18.94 -5.91 24.69
C GLN A 1002 18.07 -6.90 23.91
N VAL A 1003 17.76 -8.03 24.55
CA VAL A 1003 17.06 -9.14 23.93
C VAL A 1003 16.07 -9.75 24.93
N SER A 1004 14.87 -10.11 24.45
CA SER A 1004 13.88 -10.85 25.23
C SER A 1004 13.98 -12.34 24.94
N TYR A 1005 13.93 -13.19 25.96
CA TYR A 1005 14.06 -14.65 25.81
C TYR A 1005 13.06 -15.39 26.71
N THR A 1006 12.69 -16.62 26.34
CA THR A 1006 11.83 -17.50 27.17
C THR A 1006 12.58 -18.80 27.45
N ARG A 1007 12.81 -19.11 28.73
CA ARG A 1007 13.48 -20.35 29.18
C ARG A 1007 12.70 -20.98 30.34
N ALA A 1008 13.26 -22.04 30.95
CA ALA A 1008 12.54 -22.89 31.90
C ALA A 1008 12.24 -22.18 33.24
N GLU A 1009 11.30 -22.74 33.99
CA GLU A 1009 10.79 -22.14 35.24
C GLU A 1009 11.87 -21.95 36.32
N ASP A 1010 13.02 -22.63 36.25
CA ASP A 1010 14.11 -22.58 37.26
C ASP A 1010 15.31 -21.67 36.90
N ASP A 1011 15.30 -20.99 35.75
CA ASP A 1011 16.43 -20.12 35.31
C ASP A 1011 16.43 -18.71 35.95
N PRO A 1012 17.60 -18.06 36.10
CA PRO A 1012 17.72 -16.64 36.44
C PRO A 1012 16.94 -15.74 35.48
N VAL A 1013 16.14 -14.81 35.98
CA VAL A 1013 15.27 -13.94 35.15
C VAL A 1013 16.01 -13.03 34.15
N ALA A 1014 17.30 -12.78 34.36
CA ALA A 1014 18.13 -12.05 33.41
C ALA A 1014 19.53 -12.66 33.29
N PHE A 1015 20.11 -12.59 32.09
CA PHE A 1015 21.51 -12.93 31.85
C PHE A 1015 22.25 -11.73 31.25
N LEU A 1016 23.45 -11.44 31.77
CA LEU A 1016 24.42 -10.53 31.16
C LEU A 1016 25.57 -11.37 30.62
N PHE A 1017 25.67 -11.47 29.29
CA PHE A 1017 26.77 -12.15 28.61
C PHE A 1017 27.88 -11.16 28.29
N LEU A 1018 29.11 -11.50 28.70
CA LEU A 1018 30.34 -10.81 28.33
C LEU A 1018 31.04 -11.65 27.24
N ILE A 1019 30.92 -11.23 25.98
CA ILE A 1019 31.55 -11.88 24.83
C ILE A 1019 32.95 -11.29 24.68
N VAL A 1020 33.97 -12.09 24.93
CA VAL A 1020 35.38 -11.70 25.00
C VAL A 1020 36.11 -12.16 23.74
N SER A 1021 36.52 -11.24 22.88
CA SER A 1021 37.21 -11.48 21.59
C SER A 1021 38.63 -10.94 21.61
N ASP A 1022 39.48 -11.41 20.69
CA ASP A 1022 40.73 -10.71 20.32
C ASP A 1022 40.36 -9.40 19.59
N ALA A 1023 41.08 -8.31 19.86
CA ALA A 1023 40.85 -7.03 19.18
C ALA A 1023 41.21 -7.03 17.67
N ALA A 1024 41.87 -8.09 17.17
CA ALA A 1024 42.10 -8.32 15.75
C ALA A 1024 40.90 -8.88 14.98
N VAL A 1025 39.80 -9.24 15.67
CA VAL A 1025 38.56 -9.85 15.14
C VAL A 1025 37.36 -8.91 15.27
#